data_AF-A0A7K7F4X6-F1
#
_entry.id   AF-A0A7K7F4X6-F1
#
_cell.length_a   1.000
_cell.length_b   1.000
_cell.length_c   1.000
_cell.angle_alpha   90.00
_cell.angle_beta   90.00
_cell.angle_gamma   90.00
#
_symmetry.space_group_name_H-M   'P 1'
#
loop_
_entity.id
_entity.type
_entity.pdbx_description
1 polymer ?
#
loop_
_entity_poly.entity_id
_entity_poly.type
_entity_poly.pdbx_seq_one_letter_code
_entity_poly.pdbx_strand_id
1 'polypeptide(L)'
;RMFHDDELEESEKFYVGQPRVLLLIYALYNTLVARSEMVCYFVIILNHMISASMITLVLPILIFLWAMLSVPRPSKRFWMTAIVYTEVAIVIKYFFQFGFFPWNKYVDYTKDKPYHPPNIIGIEKKEGYVHYDLVQLLALFFHRSILKCHGLWDEDEKGDSSSNKEDTDDELSLTGGRRDSSASLKSVNLAASVESIHVHFPEQQTAIRRKSSSSASQLSHRSSFSSHRSKRGKCHGMTLQVYVPIRQFFYNLIHPDYSAVTDVYVLMFLADTVDFIIIVFGFWAFGKHSAAADITSSLSEDQVPEAFLVMVLIQFGTMVVDRALYLKKTVMGKVIFQVILVFGIHFWMFFILPGVTERKFSQNTVAQLWYFVKCVYFGLSAYQIRCGYPTRVLGNFLTKSYNYVNLFLFQGFRLVPFLTELRAVMDWVWTDTTLSLSSWICVEDIYAHIFILKCWRESEKRYPQPRGQKKKKVVKYGMGGMIIVLLICIVWFPLLFMSLIKSVAGITNKPLDVSITITLGGYQPIFTMSAQQSQLKDLNQTGFNAFLGSYRGNTAALQFLEGYGKEDITLADLEGNSNSLWTISPPSREKMIQGLLDFSAEFTVVLSWSIQRTLETVYPYYIKAPSDSLAKPIKQLLTGTYCRWENITVSLVKNVSDEGVREWWVLNQLGKRYKTSEESLELFIFSDKVSPPSLGFLAGYGIMGLYASVVLVIGKFVREFFSGISHSIMFEELPNVDRILKLCTDIFLVRETGELELEEDLYAKLIFLYRSPETMIKWTREKT
;
A
#
# COMPACT_ATOMS: atom_id res chain seq x y z
N ARG A 1 -45.45 -29.56 16.72
CA ARG A 1 -45.84 -28.23 16.22
C ARG A 1 -47.00 -27.71 17.07
N MET A 2 -47.17 -26.39 17.24
CA MET A 2 -48.34 -25.80 17.94
C MET A 2 -49.52 -25.48 17.02
N PHE A 3 -49.28 -25.48 15.71
CA PHE A 3 -50.24 -25.32 14.64
C PHE A 3 -49.93 -26.38 13.57
N HIS A 4 -50.95 -26.93 12.91
CA HIS A 4 -50.82 -27.95 11.87
C HIS A 4 -51.91 -27.67 10.83
N ASP A 5 -51.48 -27.63 9.57
CA ASP A 5 -52.22 -27.16 8.41
C ASP A 5 -51.55 -27.80 7.19
N ASP A 6 -52.30 -28.59 6.44
CA ASP A 6 -51.74 -29.41 5.37
C ASP A 6 -51.20 -28.56 4.22
N GLU A 7 -51.78 -27.38 3.94
CA GLU A 7 -51.29 -26.47 2.89
C GLU A 7 -49.88 -25.96 3.21
N LEU A 8 -49.60 -25.67 4.48
CA LEU A 8 -48.25 -25.29 4.92
C LEU A 8 -47.26 -26.45 4.77
N GLU A 9 -47.65 -27.67 5.12
CA GLU A 9 -46.76 -28.84 5.01
C GLU A 9 -46.55 -29.28 3.55
N GLU A 10 -47.52 -29.09 2.65
CA GLU A 10 -47.31 -29.22 1.21
C GLU A 10 -46.42 -28.13 0.64
N SER A 11 -46.55 -26.88 1.11
CA SER A 11 -45.64 -25.79 0.70
C SER A 11 -44.19 -26.06 1.13
N GLU A 12 -43.95 -26.57 2.35
CA GLU A 12 -42.61 -26.98 2.81
C GLU A 12 -42.03 -28.08 1.92
N LYS A 13 -42.81 -29.12 1.59
CA LYS A 13 -42.41 -30.21 0.68
C LYS A 13 -42.06 -29.66 -0.71
N PHE A 14 -42.86 -28.71 -1.23
CA PHE A 14 -42.60 -28.04 -2.51
C PHE A 14 -41.31 -27.21 -2.49
N TYR A 15 -41.04 -26.45 -1.42
CA TYR A 15 -39.80 -25.66 -1.28
C TYR A 15 -38.56 -26.55 -1.13
N VAL A 16 -38.64 -27.65 -0.38
CA VAL A 16 -37.53 -28.61 -0.22
C VAL A 16 -37.26 -29.41 -1.51
N GLY A 17 -38.31 -29.66 -2.31
CA GLY A 17 -38.19 -30.34 -3.61
C GLY A 17 -37.54 -29.53 -4.74
N GLN A 18 -37.15 -28.26 -4.51
CA GLN A 18 -36.63 -27.39 -5.55
C GLN A 18 -35.22 -27.75 -6.06
N PRO A 19 -34.87 -27.39 -7.31
CA PRO A 19 -33.51 -27.58 -7.84
C PRO A 19 -32.45 -26.88 -6.97
N ARG A 20 -31.27 -27.51 -6.84
CA ARG A 20 -30.16 -27.02 -5.98
C ARG A 20 -29.77 -25.55 -6.23
N VAL A 21 -29.88 -25.07 -7.46
CA VAL A 21 -29.60 -23.66 -7.81
C VAL A 21 -30.64 -22.70 -7.23
N LEU A 22 -31.93 -23.08 -7.24
CA LEU A 22 -33.00 -22.27 -6.67
C LEU A 22 -32.94 -22.28 -5.13
N LEU A 23 -32.61 -23.43 -4.52
CA LEU A 23 -32.32 -23.51 -3.08
C LEU A 23 -31.17 -22.58 -2.66
N LEU A 24 -30.10 -22.48 -3.48
CA LEU A 24 -29.01 -21.52 -3.25
C LEU A 24 -29.50 -20.07 -3.37
N ILE A 25 -30.35 -19.75 -4.35
CA ILE A 25 -30.94 -18.40 -4.49
C ILE A 25 -31.81 -18.03 -3.28
N TYR A 26 -32.64 -18.95 -2.78
CA TYR A 26 -33.41 -18.73 -1.55
C TYR A 26 -32.49 -18.54 -0.33
N ALA A 27 -31.42 -19.32 -0.20
CA ALA A 27 -30.44 -19.15 0.89
C ALA A 27 -29.73 -17.79 0.83
N LEU A 28 -29.34 -17.33 -0.37
CA LEU A 28 -28.75 -16.01 -0.58
C LEU A 28 -29.74 -14.88 -0.27
N TYR A 29 -31.00 -14.99 -0.72
CA TYR A 29 -32.05 -14.03 -0.40
C TYR A 29 -32.31 -13.93 1.11
N ASN A 30 -32.46 -15.07 1.79
CA ASN A 30 -32.65 -15.11 3.24
C ASN A 30 -31.45 -14.52 4.00
N THR A 31 -30.24 -14.73 3.49
CA THR A 31 -29.01 -14.13 4.04
C THR A 31 -28.99 -12.60 3.85
N LEU A 32 -29.42 -12.12 2.69
CA LEU A 32 -29.52 -10.69 2.36
C LEU A 32 -30.57 -9.99 3.24
N VAL A 33 -31.75 -10.59 3.45
CA VAL A 33 -32.77 -10.11 4.38
C VAL A 33 -32.22 -10.04 5.81
N ALA A 34 -31.67 -11.15 6.31
CA ALA A 34 -31.17 -11.28 7.68
C ALA A 34 -29.94 -10.40 8.00
N ARG A 35 -29.19 -9.95 6.99
CA ARG A 35 -28.04 -9.05 7.13
C ARG A 35 -28.20 -7.73 6.37
N SER A 36 -29.44 -7.31 6.12
CA SER A 36 -29.79 -6.11 5.34
C SER A 36 -29.13 -4.81 5.84
N GLU A 37 -28.91 -4.67 7.16
CA GLU A 37 -28.12 -3.58 7.75
C GLU A 37 -26.70 -3.49 7.14
N MET A 38 -25.98 -4.62 7.12
CA MET A 38 -24.61 -4.69 6.59
C MET A 38 -24.56 -4.48 5.08
N VAL A 39 -25.61 -4.89 4.36
CA VAL A 39 -25.79 -4.62 2.93
C VAL A 39 -25.93 -3.12 2.68
N CYS A 40 -26.73 -2.41 3.50
CA CYS A 40 -26.82 -0.95 3.41
C CYS A 40 -25.47 -0.27 3.65
N TYR A 41 -24.73 -0.66 4.69
CA TYR A 41 -23.39 -0.10 4.94
C TYR A 41 -22.43 -0.37 3.77
N PHE A 42 -22.39 -1.59 3.24
CA PHE A 42 -21.55 -1.94 2.09
C PHE A 42 -21.86 -1.08 0.87
N VAL A 43 -23.14 -0.90 0.52
CA VAL A 43 -23.53 -0.09 -0.65
C VAL A 43 -23.19 1.39 -0.47
N ILE A 44 -23.29 1.93 0.76
CA ILE A 44 -22.91 3.32 1.05
C ILE A 44 -21.39 3.53 0.90
N ILE A 45 -20.57 2.61 1.43
CA ILE A 45 -19.11 2.65 1.28
C ILE A 45 -18.73 2.49 -0.21
N LEU A 46 -19.36 1.57 -0.95
CA LEU A 46 -19.12 1.35 -2.37
C LEU A 46 -19.46 2.59 -3.23
N ASN A 47 -20.59 3.24 -2.98
CA ASN A 47 -20.94 4.50 -3.66
C ASN A 47 -19.88 5.58 -3.40
N HIS A 48 -19.41 5.71 -2.15
CA HIS A 48 -18.37 6.68 -1.82
C HIS A 48 -17.00 6.35 -2.44
N MET A 49 -16.59 5.07 -2.47
CA MET A 49 -15.35 4.62 -3.14
C MET A 49 -15.30 4.99 -4.62
N ILE A 50 -16.44 4.95 -5.31
CA ILE A 50 -16.55 5.23 -6.75
C ILE A 50 -16.74 6.74 -6.98
N SER A 51 -17.60 7.40 -6.20
CA SER A 51 -17.93 8.82 -6.34
C SER A 51 -16.89 9.79 -5.79
N ALA A 52 -16.11 9.37 -4.78
CA ALA A 52 -15.00 10.10 -4.15
C ALA A 52 -15.27 11.58 -3.79
N SER A 53 -16.49 11.89 -3.33
CA SER A 53 -16.98 13.27 -3.22
C SER A 53 -17.41 13.69 -1.81
N MET A 54 -17.38 14.98 -1.53
CA MET A 54 -17.82 15.53 -0.23
C MET A 54 -19.28 15.20 0.12
N ILE A 55 -20.19 15.14 -0.87
CA ILE A 55 -21.58 14.72 -0.63
C ILE A 55 -21.64 13.24 -0.25
N THR A 56 -20.88 12.37 -0.91
CA THR A 56 -20.88 10.93 -0.56
C THR A 56 -20.11 10.63 0.72
N LEU A 57 -19.19 11.49 1.14
CA LEU A 57 -18.35 11.35 2.34
C LEU A 57 -19.12 11.43 3.67
N VAL A 58 -20.23 12.19 3.73
CA VAL A 58 -20.95 12.42 5.00
C VAL A 58 -21.54 11.12 5.57
N LEU A 59 -22.07 10.24 4.72
CA LEU A 59 -22.74 9.02 5.18
C LEU A 59 -21.78 7.96 5.76
N PRO A 60 -20.61 7.63 5.15
CA PRO A 60 -19.56 6.81 5.77
C PRO A 60 -19.16 7.28 7.17
N ILE A 61 -18.94 8.59 7.36
CA ILE A 61 -18.59 9.15 8.67
C ILE A 61 -19.71 8.91 9.69
N LEU A 62 -20.99 9.12 9.30
CA LEU A 62 -22.14 8.82 10.17
C LEU A 62 -22.32 7.33 10.46
N ILE A 63 -21.95 6.43 9.54
CA ILE A 63 -21.96 4.98 9.79
C ILE A 63 -20.97 4.63 10.90
N PHE A 64 -19.70 5.04 10.75
CA PHE A 64 -18.64 4.64 11.67
C PHE A 64 -18.70 5.34 13.04
N LEU A 65 -19.33 6.52 13.13
CA LEU A 65 -19.39 7.32 14.36
C LEU A 65 -20.77 7.38 15.04
N TRP A 66 -21.85 6.94 14.38
CA TRP A 66 -23.20 6.91 14.98
C TRP A 66 -23.88 5.56 14.82
N ALA A 67 -23.95 4.99 13.61
CA ALA A 67 -24.69 3.77 13.37
C ALA A 67 -24.04 2.54 14.04
N MET A 68 -22.78 2.25 13.72
CA MET A 68 -22.07 1.06 14.22
C MET A 68 -21.72 1.14 15.72
N LEU A 69 -21.69 2.35 16.30
CA LEU A 69 -21.48 2.58 17.73
C LEU A 69 -22.78 2.53 18.55
N SER A 70 -23.96 2.45 17.92
CA SER A 70 -25.23 2.44 18.64
C SER A 70 -25.54 1.08 19.29
N VAL A 71 -26.02 1.12 20.53
CA VAL A 71 -26.50 -0.02 21.31
C VAL A 71 -28.02 0.11 21.49
N PRO A 72 -28.83 -0.95 21.28
CA PRO A 72 -28.47 -2.25 20.70
C PRO A 72 -28.44 -2.24 19.15
N ARG A 73 -29.10 -1.28 18.51
CA ARG A 73 -29.23 -1.15 17.04
C ARG A 73 -29.35 0.32 16.60
N PRO A 74 -29.11 0.66 15.31
CA PRO A 74 -29.27 2.03 14.83
C PRO A 74 -30.73 2.52 14.90
N SER A 75 -30.91 3.71 15.48
CA SER A 75 -32.23 4.32 15.72
C SER A 75 -33.03 4.64 14.44
N LYS A 76 -34.36 4.79 14.59
CA LYS A 76 -35.28 5.31 13.55
C LYS A 76 -34.77 6.63 12.96
N ARG A 77 -34.17 7.48 13.81
CA ARG A 77 -33.59 8.77 13.46
C ARG A 77 -32.41 8.63 12.49
N PHE A 78 -31.48 7.70 12.72
CA PHE A 78 -30.36 7.45 11.79
C PHE A 78 -30.86 7.04 10.39
N TRP A 79 -31.75 6.05 10.31
CA TRP A 79 -32.26 5.55 9.02
C TRP A 79 -33.07 6.60 8.26
N MET A 80 -33.89 7.39 8.95
CA MET A 80 -34.60 8.53 8.33
C MET A 80 -33.62 9.61 7.85
N THR A 81 -32.58 9.95 8.61
CA THR A 81 -31.53 10.88 8.17
C THR A 81 -30.80 10.36 6.94
N ALA A 82 -30.45 9.07 6.88
CA ALA A 82 -29.78 8.48 5.73
C ALA A 82 -30.63 8.54 4.46
N ILE A 83 -31.92 8.19 4.54
CA ILE A 83 -32.87 8.24 3.41
C ILE A 83 -33.04 9.67 2.90
N VAL A 84 -33.38 10.62 3.78
CA VAL A 84 -33.58 12.02 3.38
C VAL A 84 -32.29 12.63 2.83
N TYR A 85 -31.12 12.27 3.38
CA TYR A 85 -29.83 12.71 2.83
C TYR A 85 -29.59 12.15 1.41
N THR A 86 -29.91 10.87 1.16
CA THR A 86 -29.81 10.31 -0.21
C THR A 86 -30.77 10.97 -1.20
N GLU A 87 -32.02 11.23 -0.81
CA GLU A 87 -33.01 11.91 -1.65
C GLU A 87 -32.53 13.34 -2.01
N VAL A 88 -32.08 14.11 -1.00
CA VAL A 88 -31.51 15.46 -1.20
C VAL A 88 -30.24 15.42 -2.05
N ALA A 89 -29.34 14.45 -1.84
CA ALA A 89 -28.12 14.29 -2.63
C ALA A 89 -28.43 13.98 -4.11
N ILE A 90 -29.43 13.14 -4.40
CA ILE A 90 -29.88 12.83 -5.76
C ILE A 90 -30.47 14.09 -6.42
N VAL A 91 -31.33 14.84 -5.73
CA VAL A 91 -31.93 16.09 -6.24
C VAL A 91 -30.85 17.15 -6.54
N ILE A 92 -29.86 17.29 -5.66
CA ILE A 92 -28.70 18.18 -5.87
C ILE A 92 -27.91 17.74 -7.10
N LYS A 93 -27.51 16.46 -7.19
CA LYS A 93 -26.77 15.90 -8.33
C LYS A 93 -27.52 16.09 -9.65
N TYR A 94 -28.85 15.91 -9.65
CA TYR A 94 -29.73 16.10 -10.81
C TYR A 94 -29.76 17.56 -11.27
N PHE A 95 -30.01 18.50 -10.35
CA PHE A 95 -30.09 19.93 -10.66
C PHE A 95 -28.80 20.46 -11.32
N PHE A 96 -27.63 19.95 -10.94
CA PHE A 96 -26.36 20.37 -11.51
C PHE A 96 -25.96 19.68 -12.84
N GLN A 97 -26.76 18.75 -13.39
CA GLN A 97 -26.48 18.22 -14.74
C GLN A 97 -26.79 19.20 -15.87
N PHE A 98 -27.61 20.23 -15.61
CA PHE A 98 -28.01 21.19 -16.63
C PHE A 98 -26.81 21.99 -17.18
N GLY A 99 -26.78 22.19 -18.49
CA GLY A 99 -25.66 22.83 -19.20
C GLY A 99 -25.55 24.36 -19.03
N PHE A 100 -26.44 25.00 -18.26
CA PHE A 100 -26.41 26.46 -18.09
C PHE A 100 -25.30 26.95 -17.14
N PHE A 101 -24.80 26.07 -16.24
CA PHE A 101 -23.73 26.42 -15.31
C PHE A 101 -22.39 26.67 -16.03
N PRO A 102 -21.63 27.74 -15.70
CA PRO A 102 -20.37 28.05 -16.38
C PRO A 102 -19.33 26.92 -16.35
N TRP A 103 -19.26 26.17 -15.24
CA TRP A 103 -18.33 25.05 -15.07
C TRP A 103 -18.71 23.80 -15.89
N ASN A 104 -19.95 23.68 -16.37
CA ASN A 104 -20.40 22.54 -17.19
C ASN A 104 -20.08 22.71 -18.69
N LYS A 105 -19.36 23.77 -19.08
CA LYS A 105 -19.04 24.08 -20.49
C LYS A 105 -17.78 23.39 -21.02
N TYR A 106 -16.82 23.07 -20.15
CA TYR A 106 -15.51 22.51 -20.53
C TYR A 106 -15.21 21.24 -19.72
N VAL A 107 -16.11 20.26 -19.83
CA VAL A 107 -16.05 19.02 -19.01
C VAL A 107 -14.76 18.25 -19.29
N ASP A 108 -14.39 18.03 -20.55
CA ASP A 108 -13.26 17.16 -20.91
C ASP A 108 -11.91 17.65 -20.37
N TYR A 109 -11.69 18.97 -20.35
CA TYR A 109 -10.46 19.57 -19.78
C TYR A 109 -10.46 19.61 -18.24
N THR A 110 -11.63 19.53 -17.60
CA THR A 110 -11.77 19.56 -16.14
C THR A 110 -12.02 18.18 -15.52
N LYS A 111 -12.23 17.14 -16.35
CA LYS A 111 -12.61 15.79 -15.96
C LYS A 111 -11.58 15.09 -15.07
N ASP A 112 -10.29 15.22 -15.36
CA ASP A 112 -9.23 14.50 -14.63
C ASP A 112 -8.61 15.30 -13.48
N LYS A 113 -8.85 16.61 -13.43
CA LYS A 113 -8.27 17.48 -12.40
C LYS A 113 -8.93 17.20 -11.02
N PRO A 114 -8.18 16.83 -9.97
CA PRO A 114 -8.77 16.52 -8.67
C PRO A 114 -9.33 17.76 -7.96
N TYR A 115 -8.60 18.88 -7.96
CA TYR A 115 -8.99 20.10 -7.24
C TYR A 115 -10.00 21.02 -7.96
N HIS A 116 -10.68 20.55 -9.00
CA HIS A 116 -11.78 21.31 -9.61
C HIS A 116 -13.00 21.28 -8.68
N PRO A 117 -13.56 22.41 -8.19
CA PRO A 117 -14.55 22.39 -7.11
C PRO A 117 -15.82 21.53 -7.36
N PRO A 118 -16.43 21.52 -8.57
CA PRO A 118 -17.50 20.57 -8.89
C PRO A 118 -17.10 19.10 -8.73
N ASN A 119 -15.84 18.74 -9.00
CA ASN A 119 -15.34 17.38 -8.85
C ASN A 119 -15.23 17.01 -7.36
N ILE A 120 -14.63 17.88 -6.54
CA ILE A 120 -14.49 17.69 -5.07
C ILE A 120 -15.87 17.50 -4.41
N ILE A 121 -16.84 18.36 -4.76
CA ILE A 121 -18.17 18.33 -4.14
C ILE A 121 -18.99 17.12 -4.64
N GLY A 122 -18.73 16.61 -5.85
CA GLY A 122 -19.49 15.53 -6.48
C GLY A 122 -20.65 16.03 -7.34
N ILE A 123 -20.47 17.21 -7.92
CA ILE A 123 -21.41 18.00 -8.73
C ILE A 123 -21.04 17.97 -10.23
N GLU A 124 -19.98 17.24 -10.60
CA GLU A 124 -19.54 17.03 -11.99
C GLU A 124 -20.66 16.47 -12.89
N LYS A 125 -20.76 17.02 -14.11
CA LYS A 125 -21.66 16.52 -15.15
C LYS A 125 -21.07 15.24 -15.76
N LYS A 126 -21.75 14.11 -15.61
CA LYS A 126 -21.32 12.81 -16.18
C LYS A 126 -22.49 11.89 -16.49
N GLU A 127 -22.29 10.99 -17.44
CA GLU A 127 -23.24 9.92 -17.72
C GLU A 127 -23.26 8.91 -16.56
N GLY A 128 -24.43 8.31 -16.30
CA GLY A 128 -24.61 7.33 -15.23
C GLY A 128 -24.46 7.83 -13.78
N TYR A 129 -24.43 9.15 -13.56
CA TYR A 129 -24.08 9.79 -12.28
C TYR A 129 -24.90 9.40 -11.03
N VAL A 130 -26.06 8.73 -11.19
CA VAL A 130 -26.98 8.35 -10.09
C VAL A 130 -27.02 6.83 -9.83
N HIS A 131 -26.40 5.97 -10.65
CA HIS A 131 -26.65 4.52 -10.58
C HIS A 131 -26.40 3.93 -9.18
N TYR A 132 -25.31 4.31 -8.52
CA TYR A 132 -25.00 3.87 -7.16
C TYR A 132 -25.87 4.53 -6.08
N ASP A 133 -26.27 5.80 -6.25
CA ASP A 133 -27.20 6.47 -5.33
C ASP A 133 -28.59 5.83 -5.38
N LEU A 134 -29.05 5.38 -6.55
CA LEU A 134 -30.34 4.70 -6.72
C LEU A 134 -30.32 3.31 -6.07
N VAL A 135 -29.25 2.54 -6.23
CA VAL A 135 -29.06 1.24 -5.55
C VAL A 135 -28.97 1.43 -4.04
N GLN A 136 -28.31 2.50 -3.58
CA GLN A 136 -28.25 2.88 -2.17
C GLN A 136 -29.63 3.24 -1.59
N LEU A 137 -30.41 4.05 -2.31
CA LEU A 137 -31.77 4.43 -1.92
C LEU A 137 -32.67 3.19 -1.83
N LEU A 138 -32.62 2.30 -2.83
CA LEU A 138 -33.36 1.05 -2.84
C LEU A 138 -32.96 0.14 -1.67
N ALA A 139 -31.67 -0.01 -1.36
CA ALA A 139 -31.20 -0.78 -0.21
C ALA A 139 -31.72 -0.20 1.12
N LEU A 140 -31.69 1.12 1.30
CA LEU A 140 -32.22 1.80 2.49
C LEU A 140 -33.74 1.60 2.65
N PHE A 141 -34.52 1.71 1.58
CA PHE A 141 -35.96 1.43 1.60
C PHE A 141 -36.26 -0.06 1.85
N PHE A 142 -35.45 -0.98 1.33
CA PHE A 142 -35.59 -2.41 1.57
C PHE A 142 -35.29 -2.79 3.02
N HIS A 143 -34.22 -2.27 3.62
CA HIS A 143 -33.95 -2.48 5.05
C HIS A 143 -35.06 -1.85 5.92
N ARG A 144 -35.55 -0.65 5.56
CA ARG A 144 -36.70 -0.01 6.23
C ARG A 144 -37.99 -0.85 6.13
N SER A 145 -38.23 -1.55 5.03
CA SER A 145 -39.41 -2.44 4.92
C SER A 145 -39.27 -3.64 5.84
N ILE A 146 -38.10 -4.26 5.91
CA ILE A 146 -37.79 -5.37 6.85
C ILE A 146 -37.98 -4.94 8.31
N LEU A 147 -37.45 -3.77 8.70
CA LEU A 147 -37.63 -3.23 10.05
C LEU A 147 -39.12 -3.02 10.40
N LYS A 148 -39.94 -2.58 9.44
CA LYS A 148 -41.39 -2.46 9.63
C LYS A 148 -42.09 -3.82 9.72
N CYS A 149 -41.73 -4.79 8.88
CA CYS A 149 -42.30 -6.14 8.91
C CYS A 149 -42.06 -6.85 10.24
N HIS A 150 -40.97 -6.54 10.95
CA HIS A 150 -40.67 -7.06 12.28
C HIS A 150 -41.13 -6.14 13.43
N GLY A 151 -41.83 -5.02 13.17
CA GLY A 151 -42.28 -4.06 14.19
C GLY A 151 -41.19 -3.16 14.79
N LEU A 152 -39.93 -3.34 14.39
CA LEU A 152 -38.73 -2.66 14.92
C LEU A 152 -38.60 -1.19 14.50
N TRP A 153 -39.62 -0.61 13.86
CA TRP A 153 -39.61 0.75 13.32
C TRP A 153 -40.31 1.78 14.22
N ASP A 154 -41.16 1.35 15.14
CA ASP A 154 -42.12 2.23 15.84
C ASP A 154 -41.87 2.36 17.37
N GLU A 155 -40.77 1.81 17.88
CA GLU A 155 -40.50 1.75 19.34
C GLU A 155 -40.08 3.11 19.96
N ASP A 156 -39.51 4.03 19.17
CA ASP A 156 -38.94 5.32 19.62
C ASP A 156 -39.96 6.31 20.24
N GLU A 157 -41.27 6.06 20.17
CA GLU A 157 -42.33 7.03 20.56
C GLU A 157 -42.98 6.75 21.93
N LYS A 158 -42.64 5.65 22.62
CA LYS A 158 -43.24 5.28 23.92
C LYS A 158 -42.48 5.73 25.17
N GLY A 159 -41.28 6.29 25.03
CA GLY A 159 -40.43 6.69 26.17
C GLY A 159 -40.82 7.99 26.88
N ASP A 160 -41.37 8.97 26.16
CA ASP A 160 -41.59 10.34 26.67
C ASP A 160 -43.03 10.62 27.15
N SER A 161 -43.90 9.60 27.22
CA SER A 161 -45.34 9.77 27.52
C SER A 161 -45.83 9.15 28.83
N SER A 162 -44.96 8.49 29.62
CA SER A 162 -45.33 7.76 30.85
C SER A 162 -44.84 8.43 32.14
N SER A 163 -44.85 9.76 32.21
CA SER A 163 -44.34 10.55 33.35
C SER A 163 -45.18 11.79 33.72
N ASN A 164 -46.43 11.87 33.23
CA ASN A 164 -47.34 13.01 33.45
C ASN A 164 -48.81 12.58 33.64
N LYS A 165 -49.05 11.50 34.39
CA LYS A 165 -50.39 11.10 34.89
C LYS A 165 -50.31 10.37 36.24
N GLU A 166 -50.10 11.16 37.28
CA GLU A 166 -50.58 10.87 38.64
C GLU A 166 -51.44 12.07 39.09
N ASP A 167 -52.08 12.00 40.25
CA ASP A 167 -53.01 13.00 40.81
C ASP A 167 -54.31 13.28 40.01
N THR A 168 -55.23 12.31 40.01
CA THR A 168 -56.67 12.59 40.28
C THR A 168 -57.45 11.29 40.51
N ASP A 169 -57.68 10.96 41.78
CA ASP A 169 -58.58 9.87 42.21
C ASP A 169 -60.05 10.34 42.19
N ASP A 170 -60.97 9.44 41.81
CA ASP A 170 -62.12 9.07 42.67
C ASP A 170 -62.87 7.85 42.09
N GLU A 171 -63.68 7.17 42.92
CA GLU A 171 -64.10 5.78 42.71
C GLU A 171 -65.54 5.58 42.14
N LEU A 172 -65.89 4.31 41.85
CA LEU A 172 -67.24 3.72 41.74
C LEU A 172 -68.16 4.07 40.56
N SER A 173 -68.43 3.09 39.69
CA SER A 173 -69.76 2.41 39.69
C SER A 173 -69.82 1.21 38.71
N LEU A 174 -70.92 0.43 38.80
CA LEU A 174 -71.03 -0.98 38.39
C LEU A 174 -71.73 -1.23 37.03
N THR A 175 -71.58 -2.49 36.57
CA THR A 175 -72.50 -3.25 35.68
C THR A 175 -72.67 -2.90 34.19
N GLY A 176 -72.23 -3.85 33.34
CA GLY A 176 -73.15 -4.62 32.50
C GLY A 176 -73.44 -4.13 31.06
N GLY A 177 -72.85 -4.80 30.06
CA GLY A 177 -73.19 -4.63 28.65
C GLY A 177 -72.63 -5.77 27.79
N ARG A 178 -73.32 -6.15 26.70
CA ARG A 178 -72.99 -7.27 25.81
C ARG A 178 -73.27 -6.84 24.36
N ARG A 179 -72.55 -7.41 23.39
CA ARG A 179 -72.65 -7.18 21.91
C ARG A 179 -72.07 -5.83 21.42
N ASP A 180 -71.58 -5.71 20.18
CA ASP A 180 -71.39 -6.72 19.11
C ASP A 180 -70.13 -6.43 18.25
N SER A 181 -69.81 -7.36 17.34
CA SER A 181 -68.55 -7.45 16.59
C SER A 181 -68.34 -6.42 15.48
N SER A 182 -67.07 -6.06 15.23
CA SER A 182 -66.57 -5.75 13.88
C SER A 182 -65.17 -6.34 13.68
N ALA A 183 -64.88 -6.84 12.48
CA ALA A 183 -63.76 -7.75 12.26
C ALA A 183 -62.45 -7.05 11.86
N SER A 184 -61.32 -7.54 12.38
CA SER A 184 -60.01 -7.44 11.72
C SER A 184 -59.16 -8.64 12.10
N LEU A 185 -59.00 -9.59 11.17
CA LEU A 185 -58.13 -10.75 11.34
C LEU A 185 -56.67 -10.29 11.30
N LYS A 186 -55.95 -10.41 12.42
CA LYS A 186 -54.50 -10.26 12.46
C LYS A 186 -53.85 -11.59 12.87
N SER A 187 -53.22 -12.21 11.88
CA SER A 187 -52.05 -13.11 11.95
C SER A 187 -51.82 -13.88 13.24
N VAL A 188 -51.96 -15.21 13.16
CA VAL A 188 -51.54 -16.17 14.20
C VAL A 188 -50.09 -15.90 14.63
N ASN A 189 -49.86 -15.76 15.93
CA ASN A 189 -48.51 -15.73 16.51
C ASN A 189 -47.91 -17.13 16.47
N LEU A 190 -46.87 -17.34 15.65
CA LEU A 190 -46.05 -18.57 15.67
C LEU A 190 -44.64 -18.26 16.21
N ALA A 191 -44.57 -17.66 17.40
CA ALA A 191 -43.33 -17.55 18.15
C ALA A 191 -42.99 -18.92 18.77
N ALA A 192 -42.09 -19.66 18.12
CA ALA A 192 -41.60 -20.93 18.65
C ALA A 192 -40.85 -20.70 19.97
N SER A 193 -41.18 -21.52 20.98
CA SER A 193 -40.72 -21.41 22.36
C SER A 193 -39.19 -21.44 22.50
N VAL A 194 -38.63 -20.39 23.13
CA VAL A 194 -37.36 -20.46 23.85
C VAL A 194 -37.66 -20.16 25.32
N GLU A 195 -38.01 -21.20 26.09
CA GLU A 195 -38.19 -21.09 27.54
C GLU A 195 -36.83 -21.05 28.23
N SER A 196 -36.35 -19.85 28.57
CA SER A 196 -35.32 -19.67 29.59
C SER A 196 -35.99 -19.60 30.96
N ILE A 197 -36.05 -20.74 31.66
CA ILE A 197 -36.63 -20.86 33.00
C ILE A 197 -35.85 -19.94 33.96
N HIS A 198 -36.46 -18.81 34.32
CA HIS A 198 -35.90 -17.88 35.29
C HIS A 198 -36.18 -18.38 36.71
N VAL A 199 -35.18 -18.99 37.34
CA VAL A 199 -35.24 -19.39 38.74
C VAL A 199 -35.00 -18.17 39.62
N HIS A 200 -36.06 -17.67 40.26
CA HIS A 200 -35.97 -16.58 41.22
C HIS A 200 -35.37 -17.09 42.54
N PHE A 201 -34.18 -16.60 42.90
CA PHE A 201 -33.69 -16.63 44.28
C PHE A 201 -33.87 -15.25 44.93
N PRO A 202 -34.25 -15.16 46.22
CA PRO A 202 -34.38 -13.89 46.93
C PRO A 202 -33.03 -13.41 47.47
N GLU A 203 -32.65 -12.17 47.17
CA GLU A 203 -31.43 -11.54 47.71
C GLU A 203 -31.73 -10.71 48.98
N GLN A 204 -30.74 -10.57 49.86
CA GLN A 204 -30.92 -9.99 51.20
C GLN A 204 -30.88 -8.45 51.20
N GLN A 205 -31.75 -7.84 52.01
CA GLN A 205 -31.70 -6.42 52.34
C GLN A 205 -30.42 -6.06 53.09
N THR A 206 -29.81 -4.91 52.78
CA THR A 206 -28.76 -4.29 53.62
C THR A 206 -28.99 -2.79 53.89
N ALA A 207 -28.93 -2.45 55.18
CA ALA A 207 -28.65 -1.13 55.78
C ALA A 207 -29.19 0.16 55.12
N ILE A 208 -30.36 0.63 55.60
CA ILE A 208 -30.81 2.02 55.42
C ILE A 208 -29.88 2.99 56.16
N ARG A 209 -29.31 3.99 55.48
CA ARG A 209 -28.57 5.10 56.11
C ARG A 209 -29.35 6.42 56.02
N ARG A 210 -30.04 6.79 57.11
CA ARG A 210 -30.69 8.11 57.27
C ARG A 210 -29.66 9.25 57.21
N LYS A 211 -30.07 10.41 56.68
CA LYS A 211 -29.47 11.73 56.97
C LYS A 211 -30.48 12.60 57.71
N SER A 212 -29.98 13.46 58.58
CA SER A 212 -30.76 14.25 59.54
C SER A 212 -31.18 15.63 59.00
N SER A 213 -32.20 16.22 59.62
CA SER A 213 -32.82 17.50 59.30
C SER A 213 -32.24 18.67 60.10
N SER A 214 -31.86 19.76 59.41
CA SER A 214 -31.70 21.12 59.94
C SER A 214 -31.40 22.09 58.78
N SER A 215 -31.78 23.38 58.79
CA SER A 215 -32.83 24.12 59.50
C SER A 215 -33.16 25.36 58.67
N ALA A 216 -34.37 25.93 58.79
CA ALA A 216 -34.81 27.06 57.96
C ALA A 216 -34.67 28.44 58.64
N SER A 217 -34.14 29.40 57.88
CA SER A 217 -34.29 30.85 58.10
C SER A 217 -34.01 31.59 56.78
N GLN A 218 -34.53 32.77 56.47
CA GLN A 218 -35.80 33.49 56.72
C GLN A 218 -35.52 34.92 56.20
N LEU A 219 -36.36 35.45 55.29
CA LEU A 219 -36.54 36.90 55.01
C LEU A 219 -35.34 37.68 54.39
N SER A 220 -35.50 38.81 53.69
CA SER A 220 -36.70 39.46 53.10
C SER A 220 -36.33 40.54 52.06
N HIS A 221 -37.32 41.00 51.26
CA HIS A 221 -37.36 42.25 50.46
C HIS A 221 -36.29 42.41 49.33
N ARG A 222 -36.52 43.10 48.20
CA ARG A 222 -37.54 44.12 47.83
C ARG A 222 -37.75 44.19 46.30
N SER A 223 -38.95 44.62 45.88
CA SER A 223 -39.31 45.29 44.59
C SER A 223 -38.79 44.74 43.25
N SER A 224 -39.75 44.42 42.37
CA SER A 224 -39.59 44.34 40.92
C SER A 224 -39.06 45.62 40.27
N PHE A 225 -38.17 45.50 39.28
CA PHE A 225 -37.92 46.52 38.26
C PHE A 225 -37.82 45.83 36.89
N SER A 226 -38.41 46.42 35.84
CA SER A 226 -38.53 45.80 34.52
C SER A 226 -37.35 46.11 33.59
N SER A 227 -37.19 45.30 32.53
CA SER A 227 -36.59 45.65 31.22
C SER A 227 -35.36 46.60 31.24
N HIS A 228 -34.13 46.15 30.98
CA HIS A 228 -33.70 45.46 29.76
C HIS A 228 -32.33 44.77 29.93
N ARG A 229 -32.14 43.52 29.47
CA ARG A 229 -30.79 43.03 29.15
C ARG A 229 -30.73 42.01 28.01
N SER A 230 -30.49 42.54 26.81
CA SER A 230 -29.78 41.96 25.65
C SER A 230 -30.13 40.55 25.13
N LYS A 231 -30.41 40.46 23.83
CA LYS A 231 -30.55 39.21 23.05
C LYS A 231 -29.21 38.48 22.82
N ARG A 232 -28.42 38.19 23.87
CA ARG A 232 -27.08 37.56 23.76
C ARG A 232 -26.99 36.12 24.30
N GLY A 233 -28.07 35.58 24.86
CA GLY A 233 -28.12 34.22 25.43
C GLY A 233 -28.55 33.09 24.49
N LYS A 234 -29.22 33.37 23.36
CA LYS A 234 -29.88 32.32 22.55
C LYS A 234 -28.92 31.29 21.91
N CYS A 235 -27.71 31.67 21.51
CA CYS A 235 -26.75 30.70 20.94
C CYS A 235 -26.25 29.67 21.95
N HIS A 236 -26.05 30.05 23.22
CA HIS A 236 -25.60 29.12 24.27
C HIS A 236 -26.69 28.09 24.64
N GLY A 237 -27.97 28.45 24.52
CA GLY A 237 -29.08 27.49 24.70
C GLY A 237 -29.09 26.40 23.63
N MET A 238 -28.94 26.78 22.35
CA MET A 238 -28.93 25.83 21.23
C MET A 238 -27.74 24.86 21.27
N THR A 239 -26.54 25.34 21.58
CA THR A 239 -25.37 24.43 21.68
C THR A 239 -25.51 23.45 22.83
N LEU A 240 -26.06 23.89 23.97
CA LEU A 240 -26.30 23.00 25.11
C LEU A 240 -27.37 21.94 24.80
N GLN A 241 -28.45 22.31 24.12
CA GLN A 241 -29.52 21.39 23.68
C GLN A 241 -29.02 20.28 22.73
N VAL A 242 -28.02 20.57 21.88
CA VAL A 242 -27.41 19.57 20.99
C VAL A 242 -26.34 18.74 21.73
N TYR A 243 -25.59 19.35 22.66
CA TYR A 243 -24.52 18.66 23.39
C TYR A 243 -25.04 17.61 24.38
N VAL A 244 -26.15 17.88 25.09
CA VAL A 244 -26.71 16.95 26.09
C VAL A 244 -27.00 15.53 25.54
N PRO A 245 -27.76 15.33 24.45
CA PRO A 245 -28.03 14.00 23.93
C PRO A 245 -26.77 13.31 23.37
N ILE A 246 -25.81 14.06 22.81
CA ILE A 246 -24.52 13.50 22.37
C ILE A 246 -23.70 13.01 23.57
N ARG A 247 -23.64 13.80 24.66
CA ARG A 247 -22.99 13.39 25.90
C ARG A 247 -23.65 12.15 26.50
N GLN A 248 -24.98 12.06 26.49
CA GLN A 248 -25.70 10.90 26.98
C GLN A 248 -25.43 9.65 26.14
N PHE A 249 -25.38 9.78 24.80
CA PHE A 249 -25.01 8.67 23.91
C PHE A 249 -23.61 8.12 24.22
N PHE A 250 -22.60 8.98 24.35
CA PHE A 250 -21.25 8.54 24.71
C PHE A 250 -21.15 8.00 26.14
N TYR A 251 -21.93 8.53 27.09
CA TYR A 251 -21.98 8.00 28.45
C TYR A 251 -22.54 6.57 28.47
N ASN A 252 -23.68 6.33 27.83
CA ASN A 252 -24.30 5.00 27.72
C ASN A 252 -23.42 4.00 26.93
N LEU A 253 -22.58 4.47 26.01
CA LEU A 253 -21.61 3.64 25.27
C LEU A 253 -20.40 3.23 26.12
N ILE A 254 -19.93 4.11 27.03
CA ILE A 254 -18.79 3.83 27.92
C ILE A 254 -19.24 3.04 29.17
N HIS A 255 -20.48 3.25 29.61
CA HIS A 255 -21.10 2.57 30.76
C HIS A 255 -22.45 1.92 30.36
N PRO A 256 -22.43 0.83 29.58
CA PRO A 256 -23.64 0.08 29.24
C PRO A 256 -24.10 -0.81 30.40
N ASP A 257 -25.41 -0.91 30.63
CA ASP A 257 -26.00 -1.76 31.69
C ASP A 257 -25.70 -3.26 31.49
N TYR A 258 -25.48 -3.68 30.24
CA TYR A 258 -25.05 -5.02 29.87
C TYR A 258 -24.07 -4.96 28.70
N SER A 259 -23.01 -5.77 28.77
CA SER A 259 -21.93 -5.80 27.77
C SER A 259 -21.75 -7.21 27.21
N ALA A 260 -21.93 -7.36 25.89
CA ALA A 260 -21.87 -8.64 25.18
C ALA A 260 -20.43 -8.97 24.76
N VAL A 261 -19.58 -9.21 25.76
CA VAL A 261 -18.11 -9.15 25.66
C VAL A 261 -17.50 -10.12 24.65
N THR A 262 -16.56 -9.63 23.83
CA THR A 262 -15.99 -10.39 22.69
C THR A 262 -14.54 -9.99 22.36
N ASP A 263 -13.80 -10.86 21.67
CA ASP A 263 -12.42 -10.64 21.21
C ASP A 263 -12.37 -10.64 19.68
N VAL A 264 -12.27 -9.45 19.08
CA VAL A 264 -12.24 -9.21 17.62
C VAL A 264 -10.89 -8.64 17.17
N TYR A 265 -9.98 -8.36 18.10
CA TYR A 265 -8.68 -7.72 17.83
C TYR A 265 -7.82 -8.48 16.80
N VAL A 266 -7.89 -9.82 16.78
CA VAL A 266 -7.19 -10.65 15.79
C VAL A 266 -7.64 -10.32 14.35
N LEU A 267 -8.94 -10.05 14.14
CA LEU A 267 -9.47 -9.68 12.82
C LEU A 267 -9.13 -8.23 12.45
N MET A 268 -9.07 -7.34 13.44
CA MET A 268 -8.63 -5.95 13.26
C MET A 268 -7.15 -5.89 12.85
N PHE A 269 -6.28 -6.61 13.57
CA PHE A 269 -4.86 -6.73 13.26
C PHE A 269 -4.62 -7.39 11.88
N LEU A 270 -5.43 -8.38 11.51
CA LEU A 270 -5.38 -8.98 10.18
C LEU A 270 -5.74 -7.95 9.09
N ALA A 271 -6.78 -7.14 9.29
CA ALA A 271 -7.14 -6.07 8.36
C ALA A 271 -6.01 -5.03 8.23
N ASP A 272 -5.44 -4.57 9.34
CA ASP A 272 -4.31 -3.62 9.33
C ASP A 272 -3.03 -4.20 8.69
N THR A 273 -2.83 -5.52 8.80
CA THR A 273 -1.73 -6.24 8.12
C THR A 273 -1.97 -6.32 6.62
N VAL A 274 -3.22 -6.56 6.19
CA VAL A 274 -3.59 -6.53 4.76
C VAL A 274 -3.47 -5.10 4.19
N ASP A 275 -3.89 -4.08 4.93
CA ASP A 275 -3.67 -2.67 4.57
C ASP A 275 -2.18 -2.33 4.41
N PHE A 276 -1.33 -2.79 5.33
CA PHE A 276 0.12 -2.62 5.23
C PHE A 276 0.70 -3.31 3.99
N ILE A 277 0.27 -4.54 3.69
CA ILE A 277 0.64 -5.28 2.48
C ILE A 277 0.19 -4.54 1.21
N ILE A 278 -1.02 -3.97 1.19
CA ILE A 278 -1.54 -3.17 0.07
C ILE A 278 -0.70 -1.90 -0.15
N ILE A 279 -0.30 -1.20 0.92
CA ILE A 279 0.59 -0.03 0.80
C ILE A 279 1.97 -0.45 0.25
N VAL A 280 2.60 -1.47 0.85
CA VAL A 280 3.96 -1.92 0.51
C VAL A 280 4.08 -2.40 -0.93
N PHE A 281 3.20 -3.28 -1.40
CA PHE A 281 3.21 -3.68 -2.81
C PHE A 281 2.73 -2.52 -3.70
N GLY A 282 1.73 -1.77 -3.28
CA GLY A 282 1.11 -0.68 -4.05
C GLY A 282 1.91 0.62 -4.15
N PHE A 283 3.21 0.66 -3.83
CA PHE A 283 3.99 1.91 -3.75
C PHE A 283 3.88 2.80 -5.01
N TRP A 284 3.84 2.20 -6.20
CA TRP A 284 3.67 2.90 -7.48
C TRP A 284 2.35 3.68 -7.58
N ALA A 285 1.34 3.32 -6.76
CA ALA A 285 0.02 3.93 -6.76
C ALA A 285 -0.09 5.15 -5.83
N PHE A 286 1.02 5.57 -5.22
CA PHE A 286 1.13 6.76 -4.36
C PHE A 286 2.16 7.77 -4.88
N GLY A 287 2.74 7.54 -6.07
CA GLY A 287 3.53 8.52 -6.83
C GLY A 287 2.70 9.32 -7.83
N LYS A 288 3.35 10.32 -8.47
CA LYS A 288 2.74 11.17 -9.51
C LYS A 288 2.66 10.48 -10.88
N HIS A 289 3.74 9.79 -11.28
CA HIS A 289 3.84 9.16 -12.60
C HIS A 289 3.32 7.71 -12.56
N SER A 290 2.62 7.30 -13.62
CA SER A 290 2.05 5.96 -13.72
C SER A 290 3.08 4.99 -14.29
N ALA A 291 3.68 4.15 -13.43
CA ALA A 291 4.76 3.22 -13.78
C ALA A 291 4.41 2.16 -14.85
N ALA A 292 3.17 2.09 -15.32
CA ALA A 292 2.71 1.16 -16.36
C ALA A 292 3.38 1.36 -17.73
N ALA A 293 3.99 2.52 -17.97
CA ALA A 293 4.72 2.81 -19.22
C ALA A 293 6.25 2.71 -19.08
N ASP A 294 6.80 2.91 -17.88
CA ASP A 294 8.24 3.18 -17.74
C ASP A 294 8.79 2.86 -16.34
N ILE A 295 8.94 1.56 -16.08
CA ILE A 295 9.66 1.05 -14.89
C ILE A 295 11.14 1.49 -14.94
N THR A 296 11.69 1.69 -16.14
CA THR A 296 13.08 2.08 -16.40
C THR A 296 13.42 3.51 -15.97
N SER A 297 12.61 4.52 -16.32
CA SER A 297 12.84 5.89 -15.82
C SER A 297 12.50 6.01 -14.34
N SER A 298 11.45 5.31 -13.87
CA SER A 298 11.10 5.23 -12.44
C SER A 298 12.26 4.71 -11.57
N LEU A 299 13.08 3.80 -12.11
CA LEU A 299 14.29 3.26 -11.46
C LEU A 299 15.55 4.12 -11.72
N SER A 300 15.43 5.26 -12.40
CA SER A 300 16.52 6.20 -12.67
C SER A 300 16.41 7.53 -11.91
N GLU A 301 15.23 7.86 -11.39
CA GLU A 301 15.00 9.08 -10.59
C GLU A 301 15.22 8.90 -9.08
N ASP A 302 15.43 7.65 -8.60
CA ASP A 302 15.69 7.22 -7.21
C ASP A 302 14.72 7.73 -6.11
N GLN A 303 13.64 8.41 -6.49
CA GLN A 303 12.71 9.06 -5.57
C GLN A 303 11.54 8.15 -5.17
N VAL A 304 11.63 7.61 -3.93
CA VAL A 304 10.50 6.94 -3.28
C VAL A 304 9.37 7.96 -3.01
N PRO A 305 8.11 7.68 -3.39
CA PRO A 305 7.02 8.65 -3.21
C PRO A 305 6.79 9.05 -1.74
N GLU A 306 6.81 10.36 -1.47
CA GLU A 306 6.64 10.90 -0.11
C GLU A 306 5.32 10.47 0.55
N ALA A 307 4.22 10.45 -0.22
CA ALA A 307 2.90 10.04 0.26
C ALA A 307 2.90 8.56 0.73
N PHE A 308 3.64 7.69 0.07
CA PHE A 308 3.80 6.29 0.47
C PHE A 308 4.53 6.18 1.83
N LEU A 309 5.63 6.92 2.01
CA LEU A 309 6.38 6.93 3.27
C LEU A 309 5.51 7.40 4.45
N VAL A 310 4.71 8.46 4.23
CA VAL A 310 3.76 8.98 5.22
C VAL A 310 2.66 7.95 5.53
N MET A 311 2.12 7.24 4.53
CA MET A 311 1.13 6.17 4.78
C MET A 311 1.72 5.01 5.58
N VAL A 312 2.93 4.53 5.24
CA VAL A 312 3.58 3.43 5.97
C VAL A 312 3.81 3.83 7.44
N LEU A 313 4.29 5.04 7.70
CA LEU A 313 4.53 5.55 9.04
C LEU A 313 3.24 5.68 9.87
N ILE A 314 2.17 6.22 9.28
CA ILE A 314 0.86 6.35 9.94
C ILE A 314 0.24 4.96 10.18
N GLN A 315 0.30 4.05 9.20
CA GLN A 315 -0.26 2.71 9.33
C GLN A 315 0.47 1.92 10.43
N PHE A 316 1.80 1.97 10.48
CA PHE A 316 2.57 1.37 11.58
C PHE A 316 2.25 2.02 12.94
N GLY A 317 2.25 3.35 13.02
CA GLY A 317 1.92 4.07 14.26
C GLY A 317 0.52 3.75 14.79
N THR A 318 -0.48 3.62 13.90
CA THR A 318 -1.85 3.27 14.31
C THR A 318 -1.98 1.83 14.81
N MET A 319 -1.27 0.86 14.22
CA MET A 319 -1.21 -0.51 14.76
C MET A 319 -0.62 -0.55 16.17
N VAL A 320 0.47 0.19 16.41
CA VAL A 320 1.13 0.26 17.72
C VAL A 320 0.23 0.89 18.78
N VAL A 321 -0.45 2.00 18.45
CA VAL A 321 -1.41 2.65 19.37
C VAL A 321 -2.63 1.75 19.64
N ASP A 322 -3.13 1.01 18.65
CA ASP A 322 -4.25 0.08 18.87
C ASP A 322 -3.84 -1.10 19.78
N ARG A 323 -2.60 -1.63 19.64
CA ARG A 323 -2.09 -2.66 20.55
C ARG A 323 -2.05 -2.15 22.00
N ALA A 324 -1.60 -0.92 22.22
CA ALA A 324 -1.58 -0.29 23.54
C ALA A 324 -2.99 -0.13 24.14
N LEU A 325 -3.96 0.36 23.36
CA LEU A 325 -5.35 0.55 23.79
C LEU A 325 -6.05 -0.78 24.10
N TYR A 326 -5.79 -1.83 23.31
CA TYR A 326 -6.27 -3.19 23.57
C TYR A 326 -5.72 -3.76 24.88
N LEU A 327 -4.40 -3.67 25.10
CA LEU A 327 -3.76 -4.20 26.32
C LEU A 327 -4.23 -3.49 27.59
N LYS A 328 -4.41 -2.16 27.55
CA LYS A 328 -5.00 -1.39 28.65
C LYS A 328 -6.55 -1.44 28.70
N LYS A 329 -7.19 -2.30 27.89
CA LYS A 329 -8.64 -2.63 27.93
C LYS A 329 -9.59 -1.41 27.93
N THR A 330 -9.16 -0.26 27.37
CA THR A 330 -9.82 1.04 27.58
C THR A 330 -10.80 1.42 26.47
N VAL A 331 -12.10 1.25 26.74
CA VAL A 331 -13.19 1.60 25.80
C VAL A 331 -13.19 3.10 25.48
N MET A 332 -13.01 3.98 26.48
CA MET A 332 -12.96 5.43 26.26
C MET A 332 -11.79 5.84 25.36
N GLY A 333 -10.59 5.28 25.59
CA GLY A 333 -9.42 5.54 24.76
C GLY A 333 -9.64 5.06 23.32
N LYS A 334 -10.25 3.88 23.15
CA LYS A 334 -10.58 3.32 21.83
C LYS A 334 -11.63 4.14 21.08
N VAL A 335 -12.65 4.68 21.75
CA VAL A 335 -13.63 5.61 21.15
C VAL A 335 -12.96 6.88 20.65
N ILE A 336 -12.10 7.51 21.46
CA ILE A 336 -11.37 8.73 21.06
C ILE A 336 -10.47 8.45 19.85
N PHE A 337 -9.75 7.33 19.87
CA PHE A 337 -8.91 6.89 18.76
C PHE A 337 -9.71 6.61 17.48
N GLN A 338 -10.86 5.93 17.57
CA GLN A 338 -11.78 5.70 16.44
C GLN A 338 -12.24 7.02 15.81
N VAL A 339 -12.65 8.01 16.62
CA VAL A 339 -13.08 9.33 16.12
C VAL A 339 -11.94 10.04 15.39
N ILE A 340 -10.75 10.11 15.98
CA ILE A 340 -9.58 10.75 15.38
C ILE A 340 -9.18 10.04 14.08
N LEU A 341 -9.14 8.71 14.07
CA LEU A 341 -8.71 7.92 12.93
C LEU A 341 -9.72 7.97 11.77
N VAL A 342 -11.02 7.94 12.05
CA VAL A 342 -12.06 8.11 11.02
C VAL A 342 -11.91 9.48 10.35
N PHE A 343 -11.85 10.58 11.10
CA PHE A 343 -11.69 11.91 10.48
C PHE A 343 -10.33 12.06 9.78
N GLY A 344 -9.24 11.58 10.40
CA GLY A 344 -7.88 11.68 9.86
C GLY A 344 -7.71 10.94 8.52
N ILE A 345 -8.14 9.68 8.45
CA ILE A 345 -8.02 8.88 7.22
C ILE A 345 -8.93 9.43 6.11
N HIS A 346 -10.17 9.80 6.40
CA HIS A 346 -11.04 10.38 5.36
C HIS A 346 -10.52 11.73 4.87
N PHE A 347 -9.99 12.59 5.74
CA PHE A 347 -9.37 13.85 5.32
C PHE A 347 -8.13 13.60 4.44
N TRP A 348 -7.25 12.67 4.86
CA TRP A 348 -6.03 12.37 4.13
C TRP A 348 -6.31 11.74 2.75
N MET A 349 -7.18 10.72 2.68
CA MET A 349 -7.46 9.98 1.44
C MET A 349 -8.19 10.80 0.37
N PHE A 350 -9.08 11.72 0.77
CA PHE A 350 -9.95 12.44 -0.18
C PHE A 350 -9.53 13.90 -0.45
N PHE A 351 -8.69 14.51 0.39
CA PHE A 351 -8.20 15.88 0.19
C PHE A 351 -6.69 15.97 -0.01
N ILE A 352 -5.87 15.20 0.73
CA ILE A 352 -4.40 15.29 0.63
C ILE A 352 -3.88 14.40 -0.51
N LEU A 353 -4.23 13.11 -0.51
CA LEU A 353 -3.72 12.13 -1.48
C LEU A 353 -3.96 12.54 -2.96
N PRO A 354 -5.16 13.02 -3.37
CA PRO A 354 -5.39 13.43 -4.77
C PRO A 354 -4.59 14.67 -5.16
N GLY A 355 -4.18 15.49 -4.19
CA GLY A 355 -3.31 16.65 -4.42
C GLY A 355 -1.85 16.26 -4.63
N VAL A 356 -1.31 15.36 -3.78
CA VAL A 356 0.09 14.92 -3.88
C VAL A 356 0.32 14.01 -5.11
N THR A 357 -0.66 13.19 -5.46
CA THR A 357 -0.61 12.29 -6.64
C THR A 357 -1.20 12.88 -7.92
N GLU A 358 -1.71 14.12 -7.86
CA GLU A 358 -2.30 14.90 -8.97
C GLU A 358 -3.44 14.22 -9.75
N ARG A 359 -4.00 13.12 -9.23
CA ARG A 359 -4.97 12.23 -9.90
C ARG A 359 -6.20 11.96 -9.04
N LYS A 360 -7.34 11.66 -9.67
CA LYS A 360 -8.59 11.36 -8.94
C LYS A 360 -8.50 10.03 -8.18
N PHE A 361 -8.97 10.02 -6.93
CA PHE A 361 -9.10 8.80 -6.13
C PHE A 361 -9.90 7.70 -6.85
N SER A 362 -10.97 8.06 -7.58
CA SER A 362 -11.78 7.13 -8.36
C SER A 362 -11.04 6.35 -9.47
N GLN A 363 -9.84 6.80 -9.86
CA GLN A 363 -8.96 6.13 -10.83
C GLN A 363 -7.89 5.26 -10.13
N ASN A 364 -7.71 5.40 -8.81
CA ASN A 364 -6.67 4.73 -8.04
C ASN A 364 -7.23 3.47 -7.34
N THR A 365 -7.27 2.36 -8.06
CA THR A 365 -7.80 1.07 -7.57
C THR A 365 -7.09 0.54 -6.32
N VAL A 366 -5.80 0.85 -6.15
CA VAL A 366 -5.03 0.47 -4.95
C VAL A 366 -5.51 1.27 -3.74
N ALA A 367 -5.68 2.59 -3.88
CA ALA A 367 -6.21 3.43 -2.80
C ALA A 367 -7.68 3.12 -2.47
N GLN A 368 -8.48 2.70 -3.46
CA GLN A 368 -9.83 2.18 -3.25
C GLN A 368 -9.83 0.87 -2.45
N LEU A 369 -8.97 -0.09 -2.81
CA LEU A 369 -8.86 -1.37 -2.09
C LEU A 369 -8.38 -1.18 -0.66
N TRP A 370 -7.39 -0.31 -0.45
CA TRP A 370 -6.91 0.08 0.88
C TRP A 370 -8.02 0.74 1.71
N TYR A 371 -8.71 1.74 1.17
CA TYR A 371 -9.81 2.40 1.89
C TYR A 371 -10.95 1.42 2.22
N PHE A 372 -11.23 0.43 1.36
CA PHE A 372 -12.21 -0.62 1.64
C PHE A 372 -11.79 -1.52 2.82
N VAL A 373 -10.54 -1.99 2.86
CA VAL A 373 -10.04 -2.81 3.97
C VAL A 373 -9.97 -1.99 5.26
N LYS A 374 -9.55 -0.72 5.21
CA LYS A 374 -9.61 0.19 6.35
C LYS A 374 -11.04 0.48 6.82
N CYS A 375 -12.04 0.47 5.93
CA CYS A 375 -13.47 0.50 6.29
C CYS A 375 -13.94 -0.77 7.01
N VAL A 376 -13.42 -1.95 6.64
CA VAL A 376 -13.66 -3.19 7.39
C VAL A 376 -13.02 -3.09 8.78
N TYR A 377 -11.78 -2.58 8.89
CA TYR A 377 -11.15 -2.28 10.18
C TYR A 377 -12.03 -1.34 11.03
N PHE A 378 -12.53 -0.23 10.48
CA PHE A 378 -13.40 0.70 11.23
C PHE A 378 -14.68 0.04 11.73
N GLY A 379 -15.28 -0.87 10.96
CA GLY A 379 -16.45 -1.65 11.37
C GLY A 379 -16.16 -2.66 12.48
N LEU A 380 -15.04 -3.40 12.37
CA LEU A 380 -14.59 -4.32 13.42
C LEU A 380 -14.23 -3.58 14.71
N SER A 381 -13.57 -2.42 14.60
CA SER A 381 -13.23 -1.52 15.70
C SER A 381 -14.48 -0.98 16.41
N ALA A 382 -15.48 -0.51 15.66
CA ALA A 382 -16.77 -0.07 16.21
C ALA A 382 -17.53 -1.21 16.90
N TYR A 383 -17.52 -2.40 16.31
CA TYR A 383 -18.11 -3.61 16.91
C TYR A 383 -17.42 -4.00 18.22
N GLN A 384 -16.08 -3.96 18.28
CA GLN A 384 -15.30 -4.22 19.50
C GLN A 384 -15.60 -3.20 20.61
N ILE A 385 -15.73 -1.91 20.27
CA ILE A 385 -16.17 -0.86 21.20
C ILE A 385 -17.56 -1.19 21.76
N ARG A 386 -18.52 -1.49 20.87
CA ARG A 386 -19.93 -1.76 21.22
C ARG A 386 -20.11 -3.00 22.11
N CYS A 387 -19.26 -4.01 21.93
CA CYS A 387 -19.30 -5.26 22.69
C CYS A 387 -18.46 -5.23 23.97
N GLY A 388 -17.49 -4.32 24.12
CA GLY A 388 -16.58 -4.28 25.27
C GLY A 388 -15.43 -5.31 25.21
N TYR A 389 -14.42 -5.12 26.06
CA TYR A 389 -13.21 -5.94 26.11
C TYR A 389 -13.30 -7.11 27.11
N PRO A 390 -12.76 -8.30 26.79
CA PRO A 390 -12.77 -9.44 27.69
C PRO A 390 -11.83 -9.23 28.87
N THR A 391 -12.18 -9.85 30.00
CA THR A 391 -11.30 -9.90 31.18
C THR A 391 -9.99 -10.63 30.88
N ARG A 392 -9.97 -11.54 29.89
CA ARG A 392 -8.80 -12.29 29.43
C ARG A 392 -8.33 -11.89 28.03
N VAL A 393 -7.16 -11.27 27.91
CA VAL A 393 -6.58 -10.78 26.63
C VAL A 393 -5.13 -11.21 26.37
N LEU A 394 -4.39 -11.66 27.41
CA LEU A 394 -2.93 -11.82 27.31
C LEU A 394 -2.48 -13.01 26.44
N GLY A 395 -3.26 -14.10 26.42
CA GLY A 395 -2.92 -15.32 25.69
C GLY A 395 -2.88 -15.14 24.17
N ASN A 396 -1.81 -15.65 23.53
CA ASN A 396 -1.66 -15.63 22.08
C ASN A 396 -2.82 -16.37 21.37
N PHE A 397 -3.38 -15.78 20.32
CA PHE A 397 -4.54 -16.35 19.61
C PHE A 397 -4.24 -17.68 18.90
N LEU A 398 -3.01 -17.87 18.39
CA LEU A 398 -2.61 -19.09 17.69
C LEU A 398 -2.42 -20.28 18.64
N THR A 399 -2.11 -20.03 19.92
CA THR A 399 -1.77 -21.10 20.87
C THR A 399 -2.98 -21.75 21.54
N LYS A 400 -4.20 -21.31 21.20
CA LYS A 400 -5.49 -21.84 21.70
C LYS A 400 -5.79 -23.29 21.28
N SER A 401 -5.05 -23.90 20.34
CA SER A 401 -5.21 -25.34 19.99
C SER A 401 -3.93 -26.02 19.49
N TYR A 402 -3.76 -27.31 19.81
CA TYR A 402 -2.56 -28.11 19.51
C TYR A 402 -2.74 -28.95 18.22
N ASN A 403 -2.97 -28.27 17.08
CA ASN A 403 -3.18 -28.90 15.77
C ASN A 403 -2.07 -28.49 14.78
N TYR A 404 -1.83 -29.29 13.73
CA TYR A 404 -0.84 -28.96 12.68
C TYR A 404 -1.05 -27.57 12.06
N VAL A 405 -2.29 -27.15 11.86
CA VAL A 405 -2.60 -25.80 11.32
C VAL A 405 -2.05 -24.71 12.25
N ASN A 406 -2.29 -24.81 13.55
CA ASN A 406 -1.80 -23.85 14.53
C ASN A 406 -0.26 -23.91 14.66
N LEU A 407 0.34 -25.10 14.57
CA LEU A 407 1.80 -25.25 14.55
C LEU A 407 2.44 -24.52 13.36
N PHE A 408 1.96 -24.76 12.13
CA PHE A 408 2.52 -24.13 10.95
C PHE A 408 2.20 -22.63 10.87
N LEU A 409 1.03 -22.18 11.31
CA LEU A 409 0.71 -20.75 11.42
C LEU A 409 1.57 -20.06 12.48
N PHE A 410 1.86 -20.71 13.61
CA PHE A 410 2.72 -20.16 14.66
C PHE A 410 4.20 -20.13 14.24
N GLN A 411 4.68 -21.13 13.51
CA GLN A 411 6.00 -21.09 12.89
C GLN A 411 6.08 -19.99 11.81
N GLY A 412 5.06 -19.86 10.95
CA GLY A 412 4.97 -18.77 9.97
C GLY A 412 4.95 -17.38 10.62
N PHE A 413 4.23 -17.22 11.74
CA PHE A 413 4.21 -16.00 12.55
C PHE A 413 5.61 -15.67 13.13
N ARG A 414 6.36 -16.67 13.61
CA ARG A 414 7.76 -16.51 14.07
C ARG A 414 8.77 -16.27 12.94
N LEU A 415 8.40 -16.48 11.67
CA LEU A 415 9.26 -16.21 10.50
C LEU A 415 9.10 -14.78 9.96
N VAL A 416 8.13 -14.00 10.44
CA VAL A 416 7.98 -12.58 10.05
C VAL A 416 8.98 -11.75 10.87
N PRO A 417 9.97 -11.10 10.25
CA PRO A 417 11.02 -10.39 10.98
C PRO A 417 10.46 -9.21 11.78
N PHE A 418 11.05 -8.95 12.95
CA PHE A 418 10.66 -7.92 13.92
C PHE A 418 9.26 -8.05 14.54
N LEU A 419 8.34 -8.82 13.96
CA LEU A 419 6.95 -8.89 14.41
C LEU A 419 6.83 -9.55 15.79
N THR A 420 7.58 -10.62 16.04
CA THR A 420 7.65 -11.29 17.34
C THR A 420 8.31 -10.42 18.42
N GLU A 421 9.35 -9.70 18.05
CA GLU A 421 10.19 -8.88 18.91
C GLU A 421 9.44 -7.60 19.31
N LEU A 422 8.82 -6.92 18.35
CA LEU A 422 7.91 -5.80 18.60
C LEU A 422 6.72 -6.25 19.43
N ARG A 423 6.10 -7.42 19.16
CA ARG A 423 5.03 -7.95 20.02
C ARG A 423 5.52 -8.12 21.47
N ALA A 424 6.66 -8.77 21.69
CA ALA A 424 7.16 -9.04 23.04
C ALA A 424 7.46 -7.74 23.80
N VAL A 425 8.06 -6.75 23.14
CA VAL A 425 8.33 -5.42 23.74
C VAL A 425 7.03 -4.65 24.00
N MET A 426 6.09 -4.61 23.05
CA MET A 426 4.79 -3.92 23.21
C MET A 426 3.96 -4.54 24.33
N ASP A 427 3.88 -5.87 24.38
CA ASP A 427 3.13 -6.58 25.41
C ASP A 427 3.77 -6.38 26.80
N TRP A 428 5.10 -6.26 26.89
CA TRP A 428 5.81 -5.87 28.14
C TRP A 428 5.55 -4.41 28.55
N VAL A 429 5.62 -3.44 27.62
CA VAL A 429 5.46 -2.00 27.92
C VAL A 429 4.07 -1.64 28.45
N TRP A 430 3.01 -2.32 28.00
CA TRP A 430 1.62 -2.00 28.36
C TRP A 430 0.93 -2.98 29.30
N THR A 431 1.58 -4.10 29.67
CA THR A 431 1.08 -4.97 30.74
C THR A 431 1.75 -4.60 32.05
N ASP A 432 0.99 -4.60 33.15
CA ASP A 432 1.55 -4.32 34.48
C ASP A 432 2.18 -5.63 35.03
N THR A 433 3.49 -5.60 35.30
CA THR A 433 4.33 -6.75 35.69
C THR A 433 5.54 -6.25 36.49
N THR A 434 6.15 -7.10 37.32
CA THR A 434 7.46 -6.79 37.94
C THR A 434 8.65 -7.27 37.11
N LEU A 435 8.43 -8.12 36.09
CA LEU A 435 9.51 -8.74 35.33
C LEU A 435 10.25 -7.74 34.43
N SER A 436 11.58 -7.80 34.47
CA SER A 436 12.44 -7.08 33.53
C SER A 436 12.23 -7.56 32.08
N LEU A 437 12.49 -6.71 31.09
CA LEU A 437 12.32 -7.06 29.68
C LEU A 437 13.07 -8.34 29.26
N SER A 438 14.28 -8.58 29.79
CA SER A 438 15.03 -9.82 29.54
C SER A 438 14.35 -11.05 30.17
N SER A 439 13.74 -10.90 31.34
CA SER A 439 12.95 -11.95 31.99
C SER A 439 11.66 -12.25 31.22
N TRP A 440 10.97 -11.20 30.73
CA TRP A 440 9.78 -11.31 29.89
C TRP A 440 10.07 -12.07 28.59
N ILE A 441 11.12 -11.68 27.86
CA ILE A 441 11.54 -12.35 26.62
C ILE A 441 11.90 -13.83 26.88
N CYS A 442 12.53 -14.13 28.03
CA CYS A 442 12.82 -15.50 28.44
C CYS A 442 11.54 -16.34 28.64
N VAL A 443 10.52 -15.80 29.32
CA VAL A 443 9.22 -16.48 29.49
C VAL A 443 8.51 -16.71 28.14
N GLU A 444 8.49 -15.70 27.26
CA GLU A 444 7.85 -15.81 25.94
C GLU A 444 8.54 -16.83 25.02
N ASP A 445 9.87 -16.89 24.96
CA ASP A 445 10.56 -17.87 24.11
C ASP A 445 10.47 -19.30 24.68
N ILE A 446 10.57 -19.47 26.01
CA ILE A 446 10.30 -20.75 26.69
C ILE A 446 8.88 -21.22 26.34
N TYR A 447 7.87 -20.35 26.43
CA TYR A 447 6.49 -20.67 26.09
C TYR A 447 6.34 -21.02 24.60
N ALA A 448 6.94 -20.23 23.70
CA ALA A 448 6.88 -20.46 22.26
C ALA A 448 7.54 -21.79 21.85
N HIS A 449 8.66 -22.14 22.47
CA HIS A 449 9.33 -23.43 22.26
C HIS A 449 8.47 -24.60 22.79
N ILE A 450 7.99 -24.51 24.03
CA ILE A 450 7.15 -25.54 24.67
C ILE A 450 5.82 -25.73 23.94
N PHE A 451 5.22 -24.67 23.37
CA PHE A 451 4.02 -24.78 22.54
C PHE A 451 4.28 -25.56 21.24
N ILE A 452 5.39 -25.28 20.54
CA ILE A 452 5.80 -26.03 19.34
C ILE A 452 5.98 -27.51 19.66
N LEU A 453 6.69 -27.82 20.76
CA LEU A 453 6.95 -29.19 21.20
C LEU A 453 5.67 -29.91 21.64
N LYS A 454 4.74 -29.23 22.34
CA LYS A 454 3.41 -29.78 22.65
C LYS A 454 2.63 -30.15 21.38
N CYS A 455 2.67 -29.31 20.35
CA CYS A 455 2.01 -29.60 19.07
C CYS A 455 2.61 -30.82 18.37
N TRP A 456 3.94 -30.97 18.39
CA TRP A 456 4.60 -32.17 17.86
C TRP A 456 4.19 -33.44 18.62
N ARG A 457 4.29 -33.45 19.95
CA ARG A 457 3.93 -34.61 20.80
C ARG A 457 2.44 -34.99 20.66
N GLU A 458 1.51 -34.02 20.59
CA GLU A 458 0.09 -34.33 20.30
C GLU A 458 -0.12 -34.85 18.86
N SER A 459 0.69 -34.42 17.89
CA SER A 459 0.62 -34.94 16.53
C SER A 459 1.12 -36.38 16.42
N GLU A 460 2.19 -36.72 17.15
CA GLU A 460 2.72 -38.09 17.27
C GLU A 460 1.74 -39.00 18.00
N LYS A 461 1.08 -38.51 19.04
CA LYS A 461 0.02 -39.21 19.79
C LYS A 461 -1.24 -39.45 18.96
N ARG A 462 -1.60 -38.52 18.06
CA ARG A 462 -2.73 -38.69 17.13
C ARG A 462 -2.39 -39.60 15.94
N TYR A 463 -1.14 -39.63 15.51
CA TYR A 463 -0.66 -40.44 14.38
C TYR A 463 0.53 -41.33 14.77
N PRO A 464 0.34 -42.28 15.72
CA PRO A 464 1.42 -43.06 16.30
C PRO A 464 2.10 -43.94 15.25
N GLN A 465 3.43 -44.01 15.30
CA GLN A 465 4.23 -44.83 14.40
C GLN A 465 4.79 -46.04 15.15
N PRO A 466 4.49 -47.28 14.74
CA PRO A 466 4.97 -48.48 15.41
C PRO A 466 6.50 -48.56 15.40
N ARG A 467 7.09 -48.91 16.55
CA ARG A 467 8.53 -48.96 16.77
C ARG A 467 9.21 -49.94 15.78
N GLY A 468 10.39 -49.56 15.29
CA GLY A 468 11.19 -50.38 14.36
C GLY A 468 10.75 -50.35 12.89
N GLN A 469 9.62 -49.74 12.52
CA GLN A 469 9.18 -49.69 11.12
C GLN A 469 9.90 -48.62 10.28
N LYS A 470 10.07 -48.90 8.99
CA LYS A 470 10.71 -48.01 8.02
C LYS A 470 9.78 -46.83 7.68
N LYS A 471 10.26 -45.58 7.84
CA LYS A 471 9.53 -44.36 7.43
C LYS A 471 9.12 -44.45 5.95
N LYS A 472 7.89 -44.02 5.63
CA LYS A 472 7.31 -44.09 4.26
C LYS A 472 8.21 -43.41 3.22
N LYS A 473 8.48 -44.08 2.09
CA LYS A 473 9.33 -43.56 0.99
C LYS A 473 8.93 -42.15 0.54
N VAL A 474 7.62 -41.90 0.38
CA VAL A 474 7.06 -40.60 -0.06
C VAL A 474 7.53 -39.44 0.81
N VAL A 475 7.55 -39.61 2.14
CA VAL A 475 8.00 -38.54 3.07
C VAL A 475 9.50 -38.29 2.92
N LYS A 476 10.31 -39.34 2.76
CA LYS A 476 11.76 -39.21 2.55
C LYS A 476 12.10 -38.48 1.25
N TYR A 477 11.50 -38.90 0.13
CA TYR A 477 11.78 -38.30 -1.18
C TYR A 477 11.13 -36.92 -1.34
N GLY A 478 9.94 -36.70 -0.78
CA GLY A 478 9.28 -35.38 -0.80
C GLY A 478 10.05 -34.33 -0.01
N MET A 479 10.29 -34.56 1.29
CA MET A 479 10.99 -33.60 2.15
C MET A 479 12.46 -33.44 1.76
N GLY A 480 13.17 -34.55 1.50
CA GLY A 480 14.57 -34.50 1.05
C GLY A 480 14.73 -33.88 -0.33
N GLY A 481 13.84 -34.20 -1.28
CA GLY A 481 13.83 -33.63 -2.62
C GLY A 481 13.53 -32.13 -2.61
N MET A 482 12.57 -31.68 -1.78
CA MET A 482 12.28 -30.25 -1.58
C MET A 482 13.52 -29.49 -1.10
N ILE A 483 14.23 -30.00 -0.09
CA ILE A 483 15.45 -29.37 0.45
C ILE A 483 16.55 -29.32 -0.61
N ILE A 484 16.75 -30.40 -1.38
CA ILE A 484 17.75 -30.45 -2.46
C ILE A 484 17.41 -29.44 -3.57
N VAL A 485 16.17 -29.38 -4.03
CA VAL A 485 15.71 -28.42 -5.05
C VAL A 485 15.86 -26.99 -4.55
N LEU A 486 15.47 -26.69 -3.31
CA LEU A 486 15.60 -25.36 -2.71
C LEU A 486 17.08 -24.91 -2.61
N LEU A 487 17.99 -25.82 -2.24
CA LEU A 487 19.43 -25.53 -2.22
C LEU A 487 19.98 -25.28 -3.64
N ILE A 488 19.56 -26.07 -4.64
CA ILE A 488 19.92 -25.84 -6.05
C ILE A 488 19.40 -24.48 -6.52
N CYS A 489 18.14 -24.12 -6.21
CA CYS A 489 17.57 -22.82 -6.55
C CYS A 489 18.36 -21.66 -5.92
N ILE A 490 18.75 -21.74 -4.65
CA ILE A 490 19.56 -20.72 -3.97
C ILE A 490 20.89 -20.45 -4.70
N VAL A 491 21.54 -21.50 -5.22
CA VAL A 491 22.83 -21.37 -5.93
C VAL A 491 22.65 -20.93 -7.38
N TRP A 492 21.68 -21.50 -8.11
CA TRP A 492 21.55 -21.30 -9.56
C TRP A 492 20.64 -20.14 -9.98
N PHE A 493 19.61 -19.80 -9.21
CA PHE A 493 18.69 -18.71 -9.56
C PHE A 493 19.41 -17.35 -9.69
N PRO A 494 20.35 -16.96 -8.80
CA PRO A 494 21.09 -15.71 -8.97
C PRO A 494 21.91 -15.67 -10.28
N LEU A 495 22.49 -16.79 -10.72
CA LEU A 495 23.26 -16.86 -11.96
C LEU A 495 22.36 -16.67 -13.20
N LEU A 496 21.15 -17.27 -13.19
CA LEU A 496 20.14 -17.07 -14.24
C LEU A 496 19.59 -15.64 -14.24
N PHE A 497 19.36 -15.05 -13.07
CA PHE A 497 18.88 -13.66 -12.97
C PHE A 497 19.93 -12.66 -13.49
N MET A 498 21.22 -12.90 -13.19
CA MET A 498 22.32 -12.04 -13.65
C MET A 498 22.60 -12.15 -15.17
N SER A 499 22.22 -13.25 -15.84
CA SER A 499 22.30 -13.32 -17.31
C SER A 499 21.19 -12.50 -17.98
N LEU A 500 20.00 -12.43 -17.38
CA LEU A 500 18.89 -11.62 -17.86
C LEU A 500 19.15 -10.11 -17.70
N ILE A 501 19.74 -9.67 -16.58
CA ILE A 501 20.07 -8.24 -16.38
C ILE A 501 21.02 -7.73 -17.47
N LYS A 502 22.00 -8.55 -17.87
CA LYS A 502 22.98 -8.20 -18.91
C LYS A 502 22.41 -8.19 -20.34
N SER A 503 21.15 -8.61 -20.56
CA SER A 503 20.49 -8.53 -21.88
C SER A 503 19.70 -7.24 -22.10
N VAL A 504 19.61 -6.34 -21.11
CA VAL A 504 19.06 -5.00 -21.31
C VAL A 504 20.06 -4.21 -22.16
N ALA A 505 19.71 -4.01 -23.44
CA ALA A 505 20.59 -3.37 -24.40
C ALA A 505 20.93 -1.93 -23.99
N GLY A 506 22.21 -1.56 -24.09
CA GLY A 506 22.66 -0.18 -23.85
C GLY A 506 22.04 0.80 -24.85
N ILE A 507 21.87 2.05 -24.41
CA ILE A 507 21.17 3.10 -25.17
C ILE A 507 22.11 3.69 -26.22
N THR A 508 21.57 4.01 -27.41
CA THR A 508 22.29 4.59 -28.55
C THR A 508 22.74 6.03 -28.24
N ASN A 509 24.04 6.24 -28.07
CA ASN A 509 24.59 7.55 -27.65
C ASN A 509 24.96 8.44 -28.86
N LYS A 510 23.97 8.93 -29.60
CA LYS A 510 24.22 9.77 -30.79
C LYS A 510 24.88 11.12 -30.43
N PRO A 511 25.81 11.64 -31.26
CA PRO A 511 26.37 12.97 -31.06
C PRO A 511 25.29 14.06 -31.25
N LEU A 512 25.37 15.15 -30.47
CA LEU A 512 24.47 16.30 -30.56
C LEU A 512 25.04 17.47 -31.40
N ASP A 513 26.36 17.61 -31.38
CA ASP A 513 27.16 18.51 -32.22
C ASP A 513 28.43 17.76 -32.65
N VAL A 514 28.93 18.08 -33.84
CA VAL A 514 30.18 17.53 -34.38
C VAL A 514 31.03 18.68 -34.89
N SER A 515 31.97 19.11 -34.06
CA SER A 515 32.87 20.23 -34.34
C SER A 515 34.25 19.78 -34.84
N ILE A 516 34.63 20.31 -36.02
CA ILE A 516 35.91 20.09 -36.68
C ILE A 516 36.64 21.43 -36.81
N THR A 517 37.91 21.45 -36.40
CA THR A 517 38.80 22.60 -36.55
C THR A 517 40.08 22.17 -37.22
N ILE A 518 40.62 23.00 -38.13
CA ILE A 518 41.96 22.78 -38.72
C ILE A 518 42.85 23.96 -38.36
N THR A 519 44.02 23.66 -37.79
CA THR A 519 45.08 24.66 -37.52
C THR A 519 46.33 24.34 -38.33
N LEU A 520 47.09 25.38 -38.64
CA LEU A 520 48.39 25.29 -39.28
C LEU A 520 49.42 25.68 -38.21
N GLY A 521 50.18 24.71 -37.72
CA GLY A 521 50.98 24.84 -36.51
C GLY A 521 50.17 25.42 -35.32
N GLY A 522 50.81 26.33 -34.58
CA GLY A 522 50.19 27.09 -33.48
C GLY A 522 49.52 28.40 -33.88
N TYR A 523 49.20 28.62 -35.17
CA TYR A 523 48.46 29.81 -35.61
C TYR A 523 46.94 29.66 -35.38
N GLN A 524 46.20 30.77 -35.53
CA GLN A 524 44.73 30.76 -35.45
C GLN A 524 44.14 29.72 -36.42
N PRO A 525 43.12 28.93 -36.01
CA PRO A 525 42.46 27.96 -36.87
C PRO A 525 42.07 28.57 -38.22
N ILE A 526 42.44 27.90 -39.30
CA ILE A 526 42.08 28.32 -40.66
C ILE A 526 40.60 28.05 -40.94
N PHE A 527 40.09 26.93 -40.41
CA PHE A 527 38.73 26.46 -40.61
C PHE A 527 38.13 26.04 -39.28
N THR A 528 36.90 26.47 -39.00
CA THR A 528 36.06 25.93 -37.93
C THR A 528 34.66 25.65 -38.46
N MET A 529 34.10 24.48 -38.15
CA MET A 529 32.75 24.07 -38.52
C MET A 529 32.16 23.19 -37.42
N SER A 530 30.85 23.28 -37.24
CA SER A 530 30.08 22.60 -36.19
C SER A 530 28.76 22.10 -36.78
N ALA A 531 28.66 20.78 -37.00
CA ALA A 531 27.49 20.15 -37.60
C ALA A 531 26.44 19.79 -36.54
N GLN A 532 25.26 20.42 -36.63
CA GLN A 532 24.15 20.25 -35.70
C GLN A 532 23.05 19.35 -36.28
N GLN A 533 21.93 19.19 -35.56
CA GLN A 533 20.86 18.20 -35.82
C GLN A 533 20.34 18.10 -37.27
N SER A 534 20.39 19.16 -38.08
CA SER A 534 19.97 19.15 -39.50
C SER A 534 21.05 18.62 -40.46
N GLN A 535 22.32 18.71 -40.06
CA GLN A 535 23.50 18.24 -40.78
C GLN A 535 23.91 16.81 -40.34
N LEU A 536 23.47 16.38 -39.15
CA LEU A 536 23.59 15.02 -38.63
C LEU A 536 22.48 14.12 -39.22
N LYS A 537 22.88 13.11 -40.00
CA LYS A 537 21.98 12.25 -40.78
C LYS A 537 22.08 10.79 -40.35
N ASP A 538 20.92 10.18 -40.15
CA ASP A 538 20.79 8.75 -39.88
C ASP A 538 20.92 7.91 -41.15
N LEU A 539 21.47 6.70 -41.04
CA LEU A 539 21.59 5.77 -42.15
C LEU A 539 20.28 5.02 -42.43
N ASN A 540 19.70 5.26 -43.61
CA ASN A 540 18.60 4.45 -44.15
C ASN A 540 19.00 2.96 -44.25
N GLN A 541 18.03 2.07 -43.99
CA GLN A 541 18.24 0.61 -43.95
C GLN A 541 18.89 0.05 -45.24
N THR A 542 18.51 0.59 -46.40
CA THR A 542 19.11 0.24 -47.70
C THR A 542 20.57 0.70 -47.82
N GLY A 543 20.88 1.91 -47.33
CA GLY A 543 22.24 2.45 -47.26
C GLY A 543 23.14 1.66 -46.32
N PHE A 544 22.63 1.28 -45.14
CA PHE A 544 23.34 0.41 -44.19
C PHE A 544 23.61 -0.98 -44.79
N ASN A 545 22.63 -1.59 -45.45
CA ASN A 545 22.80 -2.89 -46.11
C ASN A 545 23.81 -2.82 -47.28
N ALA A 546 23.82 -1.72 -48.05
CA ALA A 546 24.81 -1.48 -49.10
C ALA A 546 26.22 -1.22 -48.53
N PHE A 547 26.30 -0.50 -47.41
CA PHE A 547 27.54 -0.25 -46.66
C PHE A 547 28.19 -1.56 -46.17
N LEU A 548 27.43 -2.44 -45.50
CA LEU A 548 27.88 -3.79 -45.16
C LEU A 548 28.25 -4.60 -46.42
N GLY A 549 27.49 -4.43 -47.50
CA GLY A 549 27.79 -5.00 -48.82
C GLY A 549 29.19 -4.63 -49.33
N SER A 550 29.62 -3.38 -49.16
CA SER A 550 30.94 -2.90 -49.61
C SER A 550 32.13 -3.50 -48.83
N TYR A 551 31.90 -3.96 -47.60
CA TYR A 551 32.94 -4.56 -46.74
C TYR A 551 32.97 -6.09 -46.74
N ARG A 552 32.17 -6.75 -47.61
CA ARG A 552 32.09 -8.23 -47.70
C ARG A 552 33.44 -8.96 -47.94
N GLY A 553 34.45 -8.28 -48.46
CA GLY A 553 35.79 -8.81 -48.65
C GLY A 553 36.75 -8.69 -47.45
N ASN A 554 36.33 -8.06 -46.34
CA ASN A 554 37.18 -7.82 -45.17
C ASN A 554 36.50 -8.34 -43.89
N THR A 555 36.90 -9.53 -43.43
CA THR A 555 36.37 -10.17 -42.22
C THR A 555 36.53 -9.33 -40.95
N ALA A 556 37.64 -8.59 -40.82
CA ALA A 556 37.90 -7.75 -39.64
C ALA A 556 37.03 -6.48 -39.62
N ALA A 557 36.64 -5.97 -40.80
CA ALA A 557 35.63 -4.93 -40.91
C ALA A 557 34.24 -5.46 -40.54
N LEU A 558 33.83 -6.62 -41.06
CA LEU A 558 32.53 -7.21 -40.75
C LEU A 558 32.36 -7.51 -39.25
N GLN A 559 33.36 -8.13 -38.61
CA GLN A 559 33.33 -8.40 -37.16
C GLN A 559 33.25 -7.14 -36.30
N PHE A 560 33.76 -6.00 -36.78
CA PHE A 560 33.56 -4.71 -36.13
C PHE A 560 32.14 -4.18 -36.36
N LEU A 561 31.63 -4.26 -37.59
CA LEU A 561 30.30 -3.78 -37.97
C LEU A 561 29.16 -4.58 -37.33
N GLU A 562 29.34 -5.87 -37.04
CA GLU A 562 28.38 -6.70 -36.29
C GLU A 562 28.10 -6.17 -34.87
N GLY A 563 29.00 -5.34 -34.31
CA GLY A 563 28.81 -4.67 -33.02
C GLY A 563 27.87 -3.45 -33.05
N TYR A 564 27.51 -2.93 -34.24
CA TYR A 564 26.78 -1.67 -34.40
C TYR A 564 25.51 -1.84 -35.25
N GLY A 565 24.39 -1.31 -34.76
CA GLY A 565 23.19 -1.14 -35.56
C GLY A 565 23.26 0.14 -36.42
N LYS A 566 22.33 0.28 -37.37
CA LYS A 566 22.17 1.51 -38.18
C LYS A 566 21.97 2.78 -37.32
N GLU A 567 21.40 2.61 -36.13
CA GLU A 567 21.05 3.69 -35.18
C GLU A 567 22.25 4.13 -34.32
N ASP A 568 23.32 3.34 -34.32
CA ASP A 568 24.59 3.63 -33.67
C ASP A 568 25.58 4.37 -34.59
N ILE A 569 25.22 4.57 -35.86
CA ILE A 569 26.06 5.20 -36.88
C ILE A 569 25.39 6.48 -37.38
N THR A 570 26.05 7.61 -37.16
CA THR A 570 25.60 8.93 -37.63
C THR A 570 26.56 9.46 -38.69
N LEU A 571 26.03 10.01 -39.77
CA LEU A 571 26.77 10.75 -40.79
C LEU A 571 26.68 12.25 -40.51
N ALA A 572 27.79 12.91 -40.26
CA ALA A 572 27.86 14.37 -40.24
C ALA A 572 28.20 14.91 -41.64
N ASP A 573 27.29 15.70 -42.22
CA ASP A 573 27.46 16.43 -43.47
C ASP A 573 27.87 17.88 -43.15
N LEU A 574 29.18 18.12 -43.01
CA LEU A 574 29.74 19.40 -42.59
C LEU A 574 29.94 20.31 -43.81
N GLU A 575 29.51 21.57 -43.72
CA GLU A 575 29.63 22.51 -44.84
C GLU A 575 31.09 22.92 -45.11
N GLY A 576 31.42 23.19 -46.38
CA GLY A 576 32.80 23.46 -46.80
C GLY A 576 33.31 24.85 -46.45
N ASN A 577 32.44 25.81 -46.12
CA ASN A 577 32.84 27.16 -45.69
C ASN A 577 33.12 27.18 -44.18
N SER A 578 34.19 27.84 -43.74
CA SER A 578 34.44 28.08 -42.31
C SER A 578 33.34 28.98 -41.69
N ASN A 579 32.78 28.57 -40.56
CA ASN A 579 31.84 29.37 -39.76
C ASN A 579 32.48 30.64 -39.17
N SER A 580 33.81 30.69 -39.10
CA SER A 580 34.59 31.84 -38.62
C SER A 580 35.44 32.47 -39.73
N LEU A 581 35.41 33.81 -39.82
CA LEU A 581 36.40 34.58 -40.59
C LEU A 581 37.82 34.37 -40.04
N TRP A 582 38.83 34.42 -40.91
CA TRP A 582 40.22 34.18 -40.55
C TRP A 582 40.92 35.47 -40.13
N THR A 583 40.74 35.88 -38.87
CA THR A 583 41.21 37.16 -38.32
C THR A 583 42.69 37.15 -37.90
N ILE A 584 43.56 36.47 -38.64
CA ILE A 584 44.98 36.35 -38.29
C ILE A 584 45.67 37.72 -38.30
N SER A 585 46.53 38.00 -37.31
CA SER A 585 47.28 39.26 -37.28
C SER A 585 48.26 39.35 -38.47
N PRO A 586 48.45 40.52 -39.11
CA PRO A 586 49.42 40.67 -40.20
C PRO A 586 50.83 40.13 -39.89
N PRO A 587 51.47 40.41 -38.73
CA PRO A 587 52.79 39.83 -38.42
C PRO A 587 52.74 38.33 -38.14
N SER A 588 51.60 37.75 -37.73
CA SER A 588 51.43 36.29 -37.65
C SER A 588 51.31 35.67 -39.05
N ARG A 589 50.57 36.31 -39.97
CA ARG A 589 50.40 35.88 -41.36
C ARG A 589 51.73 35.89 -42.11
N GLU A 590 52.53 36.93 -41.91
CA GLU A 590 53.87 37.05 -42.50
C GLU A 590 54.83 35.97 -41.96
N LYS A 591 54.89 35.75 -40.64
CA LYS A 591 55.67 34.65 -40.05
C LYS A 591 55.21 33.26 -40.50
N MET A 592 53.91 33.06 -40.74
CA MET A 592 53.36 31.82 -41.27
C MET A 592 53.82 31.59 -42.72
N ILE A 593 53.82 32.63 -43.56
CA ILE A 593 54.32 32.55 -44.95
C ILE A 593 55.83 32.26 -44.95
N GLN A 594 56.62 32.95 -44.12
CA GLN A 594 58.06 32.71 -44.00
C GLN A 594 58.37 31.28 -43.52
N GLY A 595 57.63 30.77 -42.52
CA GLY A 595 57.74 29.40 -42.03
C GLY A 595 57.21 28.31 -42.97
N LEU A 596 56.52 28.68 -44.06
CA LEU A 596 56.12 27.78 -45.16
C LEU A 596 57.10 27.81 -46.34
N LEU A 597 58.01 28.80 -46.38
CA LEU A 597 59.06 28.94 -47.39
C LEU A 597 60.41 28.38 -46.92
N ASP A 598 60.58 28.16 -45.61
CA ASP A 598 61.76 27.52 -45.02
C ASP A 598 61.68 26.00 -45.13
N PHE A 599 62.33 25.44 -46.15
CA PHE A 599 62.42 24.00 -46.40
C PHE A 599 63.21 23.21 -45.31
N SER A 600 63.79 23.87 -44.30
CA SER A 600 64.52 23.20 -43.22
C SER A 600 63.68 22.86 -41.98
N ALA A 601 62.43 23.34 -41.91
CA ALA A 601 61.55 23.17 -40.75
C ALA A 601 60.33 22.27 -41.06
N GLU A 602 60.01 21.34 -40.15
CA GLU A 602 58.80 20.50 -40.25
C GLU A 602 57.53 21.31 -39.91
N PHE A 603 56.80 21.75 -40.94
CA PHE A 603 55.55 22.48 -40.76
C PHE A 603 54.36 21.53 -40.55
N THR A 604 53.80 21.49 -39.35
CA THR A 604 52.72 20.56 -38.97
C THR A 604 51.31 21.10 -39.26
N VAL A 605 50.51 20.32 -39.97
CA VAL A 605 49.06 20.55 -40.12
C VAL A 605 48.33 19.77 -39.03
N VAL A 606 47.51 20.44 -38.22
CA VAL A 606 46.78 19.81 -37.11
C VAL A 606 45.28 19.87 -37.40
N LEU A 607 44.72 18.73 -37.81
CA LEU A 607 43.28 18.49 -37.72
C LEU A 607 42.91 18.18 -36.26
N SER A 608 42.07 19.02 -35.67
CA SER A 608 41.50 18.81 -34.34
C SER A 608 39.97 18.78 -34.42
N TRP A 609 39.41 17.57 -34.44
CA TRP A 609 38.06 17.36 -33.94
C TRP A 609 38.07 17.54 -32.41
N SER A 610 36.96 18.01 -31.84
CA SER A 610 36.82 17.97 -30.38
C SER A 610 36.88 16.51 -29.93
N ILE A 611 37.61 16.22 -28.84
CA ILE A 611 38.04 14.88 -28.43
C ILE A 611 39.26 14.32 -29.25
N GLN A 612 40.38 15.06 -29.23
CA GLN A 612 41.81 14.65 -29.27
C GLN A 612 42.15 13.16 -29.57
N ARG A 613 43.23 12.72 -30.25
CA ARG A 613 44.55 13.23 -30.74
C ARG A 613 45.24 12.02 -31.43
N THR A 614 46.22 12.05 -32.34
CA THR A 614 46.77 13.02 -33.33
C THR A 614 47.56 12.16 -34.35
N LEU A 615 47.86 12.69 -35.56
CA LEU A 615 48.74 12.10 -36.61
C LEU A 615 48.27 10.75 -37.21
N GLU A 616 48.46 10.47 -38.50
CA GLU A 616 48.95 11.26 -39.65
C GLU A 616 48.10 10.88 -40.90
N THR A 617 48.26 11.60 -42.01
CA THR A 617 47.31 11.75 -43.14
C THR A 617 46.01 12.46 -42.72
N VAL A 618 45.46 13.27 -43.64
CA VAL A 618 44.81 14.53 -43.23
C VAL A 618 43.42 14.36 -42.62
N TYR A 619 42.59 13.42 -43.09
CA TYR A 619 41.18 13.32 -42.65
C TYR A 619 40.69 11.87 -42.52
N PRO A 620 40.23 11.43 -41.32
CA PRO A 620 39.71 10.09 -41.11
C PRO A 620 38.21 10.00 -41.41
N TYR A 621 37.83 9.29 -42.47
CA TYR A 621 36.42 9.13 -42.90
C TYR A 621 35.53 8.40 -41.88
N TYR A 622 36.12 7.54 -41.03
CA TYR A 622 35.41 6.73 -40.02
C TYR A 622 36.02 6.91 -38.62
N ILE A 623 35.23 7.41 -37.67
CA ILE A 623 35.60 7.59 -36.26
C ILE A 623 34.67 6.75 -35.36
N LYS A 624 35.23 6.13 -34.31
CA LYS A 624 34.49 5.57 -33.17
C LYS A 624 34.47 6.58 -32.03
N ALA A 625 33.28 6.83 -31.49
CA ALA A 625 33.02 7.66 -30.32
C ALA A 625 32.64 6.76 -29.13
N PRO A 626 33.62 6.35 -28.30
CA PRO A 626 33.38 5.53 -27.12
C PRO A 626 32.90 6.39 -25.93
N SER A 627 32.18 5.76 -24.99
CA SER A 627 31.55 6.44 -23.83
C SER A 627 32.54 7.20 -22.94
N ASP A 628 33.64 6.55 -22.55
CA ASP A 628 34.50 7.01 -21.45
C ASP A 628 35.88 7.49 -21.90
N SER A 629 36.13 7.59 -23.21
CA SER A 629 37.49 7.81 -23.72
C SER A 629 37.55 8.56 -25.05
N LEU A 630 38.77 8.86 -25.48
CA LEU A 630 39.02 9.66 -26.66
C LEU A 630 38.56 8.97 -27.96
N ALA A 631 37.90 9.74 -28.83
CA ALA A 631 37.38 9.29 -30.13
C ALA A 631 38.54 8.94 -31.09
N LYS A 632 38.43 7.81 -31.80
CA LYS A 632 39.55 7.20 -32.53
C LYS A 632 39.15 6.79 -33.95
N PRO A 633 40.05 6.98 -34.95
CA PRO A 633 39.81 6.52 -36.31
C PRO A 633 39.78 4.97 -36.39
N ILE A 634 38.83 4.42 -37.15
CA ILE A 634 38.55 2.98 -37.18
C ILE A 634 39.47 2.29 -38.19
N LYS A 635 40.65 1.86 -37.71
CA LYS A 635 41.69 1.22 -38.53
C LYS A 635 41.21 -0.03 -39.29
N GLN A 636 40.20 -0.73 -38.76
CA GLN A 636 39.56 -1.90 -39.38
C GLN A 636 38.80 -1.58 -40.68
N LEU A 637 38.24 -0.37 -40.80
CA LEU A 637 37.51 0.10 -41.99
C LEU A 637 38.43 0.80 -43.00
N LEU A 638 39.60 1.25 -42.54
CA LEU A 638 40.62 2.00 -43.31
C LEU A 638 41.72 1.10 -43.91
N THR A 639 41.66 -0.23 -43.73
CA THR A 639 42.71 -1.17 -44.18
C THR A 639 42.45 -1.80 -45.56
N GLY A 640 41.43 -1.35 -46.30
CA GLY A 640 41.08 -1.87 -47.62
C GLY A 640 41.71 -1.08 -48.78
N THR A 641 42.01 -1.77 -49.89
CA THR A 641 42.54 -1.19 -51.14
C THR A 641 41.68 -0.08 -51.75
N TYR A 642 40.40 -0.01 -51.39
CA TYR A 642 39.41 0.96 -51.87
C TYR A 642 39.15 2.14 -50.92
N CYS A 643 39.79 2.20 -49.75
CA CYS A 643 39.61 3.29 -48.79
C CYS A 643 40.98 3.81 -48.31
N ARG A 644 41.66 4.52 -49.21
CA ARG A 644 42.77 5.42 -48.81
C ARG A 644 42.20 6.61 -48.04
N TRP A 645 43.07 7.29 -47.29
CA TRP A 645 42.75 8.60 -46.74
C TRP A 645 42.37 9.55 -47.90
N GLU A 646 41.25 10.25 -47.76
CA GLU A 646 40.75 11.14 -48.81
C GLU A 646 41.47 12.49 -48.77
N ASN A 647 41.85 12.99 -49.93
CA ASN A 647 42.53 14.27 -50.05
C ASN A 647 41.51 15.42 -49.88
N ILE A 648 41.80 16.33 -48.96
CA ILE A 648 41.08 17.60 -48.84
C ILE A 648 41.77 18.63 -49.73
N THR A 649 41.01 19.33 -50.57
CA THR A 649 41.44 20.57 -51.20
C THR A 649 41.14 21.74 -50.25
N VAL A 650 42.13 22.61 -50.07
CA VAL A 650 42.07 23.77 -49.18
C VAL A 650 42.17 25.03 -50.04
N SER A 651 41.21 25.93 -49.94
CA SER A 651 41.20 27.20 -50.67
C SER A 651 40.98 28.39 -49.73
N LEU A 652 41.61 29.52 -50.05
CA LEU A 652 41.41 30.79 -49.34
C LEU A 652 40.48 31.67 -50.17
N VAL A 653 39.30 31.97 -49.65
CA VAL A 653 38.36 32.92 -50.26
C VAL A 653 38.61 34.29 -49.66
N LYS A 654 38.77 35.28 -50.54
CA LYS A 654 39.03 36.69 -50.20
C LYS A 654 37.96 37.55 -50.84
N ASN A 655 37.11 38.16 -50.02
CA ASN A 655 36.17 39.18 -50.47
C ASN A 655 36.74 40.58 -50.16
N VAL A 656 36.58 41.50 -51.10
CA VAL A 656 37.07 42.88 -51.01
C VAL A 656 35.87 43.80 -51.22
N SER A 657 35.50 44.51 -50.16
CA SER A 657 34.41 45.49 -50.16
C SER A 657 34.91 46.82 -49.58
N ASP A 658 34.13 47.89 -49.75
CA ASP A 658 34.49 49.23 -49.23
C ASP A 658 34.57 49.28 -47.69
N GLU A 659 33.94 48.31 -47.00
CA GLU A 659 34.07 48.09 -45.55
C GLU A 659 35.37 47.35 -45.14
N GLY A 660 36.18 46.92 -46.11
CA GLY A 660 37.47 46.25 -45.90
C GLY A 660 37.58 44.85 -46.52
N VAL A 661 38.71 44.21 -46.25
CA VAL A 661 39.03 42.86 -46.74
C VAL A 661 38.54 41.80 -45.74
N ARG A 662 37.79 40.80 -46.21
CA ARG A 662 37.36 39.64 -45.42
C ARG A 662 37.94 38.37 -46.04
N GLU A 663 38.77 37.65 -45.30
CA GLU A 663 39.39 36.38 -45.70
C GLU A 663 38.81 35.23 -44.85
N TRP A 664 38.46 34.11 -45.50
CA TRP A 664 38.07 32.86 -44.85
C TRP A 664 38.50 31.65 -45.67
N TRP A 665 38.67 30.50 -45.02
CA TRP A 665 39.06 29.27 -45.70
C TRP A 665 37.85 28.40 -46.04
N VAL A 666 37.98 27.68 -47.14
CA VAL A 666 37.02 26.71 -47.65
C VAL A 666 37.73 25.37 -47.82
N LEU A 667 37.05 24.29 -47.44
CA LEU A 667 37.52 22.91 -47.52
C LEU A 667 36.57 22.09 -48.38
N ASN A 668 37.12 21.23 -49.22
CA ASN A 668 36.34 20.29 -50.00
C ASN A 668 37.01 18.90 -50.05
N GLN A 669 36.22 17.85 -49.92
CA GLN A 669 36.69 16.46 -49.81
C GLN A 669 36.58 15.69 -51.12
N LEU A 670 37.68 15.07 -51.56
CA LEU A 670 37.73 14.27 -52.79
C LEU A 670 37.40 12.79 -52.50
N GLY A 671 36.11 12.42 -52.61
CA GLY A 671 35.66 11.02 -52.48
C GLY A 671 34.20 10.77 -52.06
N LYS A 672 33.47 11.85 -51.72
CA LYS A 672 32.09 11.87 -51.18
C LYS A 672 31.11 10.85 -51.77
N ARG A 673 30.37 10.18 -50.89
CA ARG A 673 29.41 9.12 -51.20
C ARG A 673 27.97 9.61 -51.39
N TYR A 674 27.60 10.77 -50.83
CA TYR A 674 26.21 11.28 -50.87
C TYR A 674 26.07 12.67 -51.49
N LYS A 675 27.04 13.58 -51.34
CA LYS A 675 26.99 14.95 -51.90
C LYS A 675 28.17 15.26 -52.84
N THR A 676 28.20 14.69 -54.03
CA THR A 676 29.33 14.88 -54.97
C THR A 676 29.40 16.27 -55.64
N SER A 677 28.39 17.13 -55.46
CA SER A 677 28.22 18.40 -56.21
C SER A 677 28.43 19.68 -55.41
N GLU A 678 28.56 19.61 -54.08
CA GLU A 678 28.70 20.78 -53.18
C GLU A 678 30.08 20.78 -52.52
N GLU A 679 30.51 21.91 -51.94
CA GLU A 679 31.71 22.01 -51.09
C GLU A 679 31.33 21.66 -49.64
N SER A 680 31.91 20.58 -49.11
CA SER A 680 31.52 19.95 -47.84
C SER A 680 32.52 18.85 -47.43
N LEU A 681 32.35 18.31 -46.23
CA LEU A 681 33.08 17.17 -45.67
C LEU A 681 32.07 16.12 -45.14
N GLU A 682 32.32 14.84 -45.36
CA GLU A 682 31.50 13.72 -44.89
C GLU A 682 32.24 12.93 -43.80
N LEU A 683 31.68 12.86 -42.58
CA LEU A 683 32.25 12.11 -41.46
C LEU A 683 31.29 11.05 -40.92
N PHE A 684 31.74 9.79 -40.84
CA PHE A 684 30.98 8.70 -40.21
C PHE A 684 31.42 8.50 -38.76
N ILE A 685 30.46 8.57 -37.84
CA ILE A 685 30.64 8.42 -36.40
C ILE A 685 29.92 7.16 -35.92
N PHE A 686 30.67 6.25 -35.31
CA PHE A 686 30.18 5.04 -34.66
C PHE A 686 30.13 5.27 -33.15
N SER A 687 28.94 5.49 -32.61
CA SER A 687 28.74 5.69 -31.17
C SER A 687 28.66 4.37 -30.43
N ASP A 688 29.38 4.25 -29.32
CA ASP A 688 29.20 3.10 -28.42
C ASP A 688 27.91 3.24 -27.61
N LYS A 689 27.23 2.11 -27.38
CA LYS A 689 26.05 2.04 -26.53
C LYS A 689 26.44 2.26 -25.06
N VAL A 690 25.72 3.16 -24.41
CA VAL A 690 25.94 3.50 -23.00
C VAL A 690 24.98 2.67 -22.14
N SER A 691 25.52 1.96 -21.16
CA SER A 691 24.74 1.39 -20.05
C SER A 691 24.34 2.52 -19.08
N PRO A 692 23.09 2.57 -18.56
CA PRO A 692 22.72 3.53 -17.51
C PRO A 692 23.73 3.52 -16.35
N PRO A 693 24.12 4.69 -15.80
CA PRO A 693 25.21 4.78 -14.83
C PRO A 693 24.97 3.98 -13.54
N SER A 694 23.70 3.78 -13.17
CA SER A 694 23.27 2.90 -12.07
C SER A 694 23.71 1.44 -12.23
N LEU A 695 23.93 0.96 -13.46
CA LEU A 695 24.47 -0.37 -13.75
C LEU A 695 25.99 -0.39 -13.95
N GLY A 696 26.65 0.77 -14.06
CA GLY A 696 28.10 0.86 -14.26
C GLY A 696 28.92 0.28 -13.11
N PHE A 697 28.45 0.43 -11.86
CA PHE A 697 29.08 -0.17 -10.68
C PHE A 697 29.05 -1.72 -10.70
N LEU A 698 28.15 -2.32 -11.48
CA LEU A 698 28.03 -3.77 -11.65
C LEU A 698 28.98 -4.33 -12.76
N ALA A 699 29.95 -3.56 -13.24
CA ALA A 699 30.88 -3.98 -14.28
C ALA A 699 31.73 -5.23 -13.91
N GLY A 700 31.29 -6.40 -14.40
CA GLY A 700 32.07 -7.64 -14.42
C GLY A 700 32.33 -8.28 -13.06
N TYR A 701 33.39 -7.85 -12.38
CA TYR A 701 33.94 -8.50 -11.18
C TYR A 701 33.09 -8.23 -9.93
N GLY A 702 32.47 -7.05 -9.81
CA GLY A 702 31.62 -6.69 -8.67
C GLY A 702 30.44 -7.64 -8.48
N ILE A 703 29.75 -8.02 -9.56
CA ILE A 703 28.64 -8.99 -9.52
C ILE A 703 29.10 -10.33 -8.99
N MET A 704 30.25 -10.85 -9.45
CA MET A 704 30.73 -12.17 -9.04
C MET A 704 31.14 -12.17 -7.56
N GLY A 705 31.68 -11.06 -7.05
CA GLY A 705 31.92 -10.86 -5.62
C GLY A 705 30.63 -10.83 -4.80
N LEU A 706 29.60 -10.10 -5.26
CA LEU A 706 28.28 -10.03 -4.63
C LEU A 706 27.58 -11.40 -4.62
N TYR A 707 27.62 -12.13 -5.73
CA TYR A 707 27.10 -13.49 -5.83
C TYR A 707 27.81 -14.43 -4.84
N ALA A 708 29.14 -14.41 -4.82
CA ALA A 708 29.92 -15.24 -3.92
C ALA A 708 29.66 -14.92 -2.44
N SER A 709 29.54 -13.64 -2.07
CA SER A 709 29.24 -13.25 -0.68
C SER A 709 27.84 -13.67 -0.26
N VAL A 710 26.82 -13.46 -1.10
CA VAL A 710 25.44 -13.91 -0.83
C VAL A 710 25.37 -15.44 -0.68
N VAL A 711 25.99 -16.20 -1.57
CA VAL A 711 26.01 -17.69 -1.48
C VAL A 711 26.77 -18.18 -0.24
N LEU A 712 27.88 -17.54 0.13
CA LEU A 712 28.62 -17.88 1.36
C LEU A 712 27.84 -17.53 2.64
N VAL A 713 27.14 -16.40 2.66
CA VAL A 713 26.29 -15.98 3.79
C VAL A 713 25.10 -16.94 3.96
N ILE A 714 24.38 -17.26 2.88
CA ILE A 714 23.29 -18.24 2.94
C ILE A 714 23.82 -19.63 3.31
N GLY A 715 24.99 -20.03 2.77
CA GLY A 715 25.68 -21.27 3.14
C GLY A 715 26.04 -21.34 4.64
N LYS A 716 26.41 -20.22 5.26
CA LYS A 716 26.64 -20.13 6.72
C LYS A 716 25.33 -20.35 7.49
N PHE A 717 24.25 -19.65 7.14
CA PHE A 717 22.95 -19.84 7.80
C PHE A 717 22.44 -21.29 7.65
N VAL A 718 22.53 -21.88 6.46
CA VAL A 718 22.18 -23.30 6.22
C VAL A 718 23.03 -24.23 7.09
N ARG A 719 24.33 -23.94 7.28
CA ARG A 719 25.21 -24.74 8.15
C ARG A 719 24.80 -24.65 9.62
N GLU A 720 24.40 -23.48 10.11
CA GLU A 720 23.99 -23.27 11.51
C GLU A 720 22.81 -24.17 11.90
N PHE A 721 21.81 -24.33 11.03
CA PHE A 721 20.70 -25.27 11.21
C PHE A 721 21.13 -26.74 11.37
N PHE A 722 22.26 -27.15 10.77
CA PHE A 722 22.76 -28.53 10.88
C PHE A 722 23.75 -28.75 12.02
N SER A 723 24.58 -27.76 12.37
CA SER A 723 25.61 -27.91 13.40
C SER A 723 25.17 -27.56 14.81
N GLY A 724 24.09 -26.78 15.01
CA GLY A 724 23.65 -26.36 16.35
C GLY A 724 22.94 -27.45 17.17
N ILE A 725 22.30 -28.42 16.49
CA ILE A 725 21.29 -29.32 17.07
C ILE A 725 21.77 -30.07 18.32
N SER A 726 23.05 -30.47 18.39
CA SER A 726 23.57 -31.23 19.54
C SER A 726 23.50 -30.50 20.87
N HIS A 727 23.44 -29.16 20.86
CA HIS A 727 23.36 -28.36 22.09
C HIS A 727 21.91 -28.15 22.56
N SER A 728 20.92 -28.18 21.65
CA SER A 728 19.51 -27.95 21.97
C SER A 728 18.73 -29.22 22.37
N ILE A 729 19.29 -30.43 22.16
CA ILE A 729 18.66 -31.72 22.51
C ILE A 729 18.04 -31.73 23.92
N MET A 730 18.72 -31.14 24.92
CA MET A 730 18.24 -31.13 26.31
C MET A 730 16.96 -30.32 26.54
N PHE A 731 16.58 -29.45 25.60
CA PHE A 731 15.36 -28.64 25.61
C PHE A 731 14.35 -29.10 24.55
N GLU A 732 14.82 -29.64 23.43
CA GLU A 732 13.98 -30.13 22.32
C GLU A 732 13.35 -31.51 22.59
N GLU A 733 14.09 -32.50 23.12
CA GLU A 733 13.59 -33.87 23.25
C GLU A 733 12.96 -34.17 24.61
N LEU A 734 11.90 -33.42 24.93
CA LEU A 734 11.07 -33.64 26.11
C LEU A 734 9.84 -34.50 25.76
N PRO A 735 9.53 -35.58 26.53
CA PRO A 735 8.44 -36.50 26.18
C PRO A 735 7.05 -35.94 26.57
N ASN A 736 6.87 -35.42 27.79
CA ASN A 736 5.65 -34.73 28.19
C ASN A 736 5.97 -33.32 28.73
N VAL A 737 5.43 -32.30 28.07
CA VAL A 737 5.65 -30.88 28.43
C VAL A 737 4.48 -30.23 29.16
N ASP A 738 3.40 -30.97 29.44
CA ASP A 738 2.11 -30.43 29.89
C ASP A 738 2.22 -29.62 31.19
N ARG A 739 3.14 -30.02 32.07
CA ARG A 739 3.39 -29.37 33.36
C ARG A 739 4.19 -28.06 33.22
N ILE A 740 5.07 -27.97 32.23
CA ILE A 740 5.83 -26.75 31.92
C ILE A 740 4.90 -25.77 31.20
N LEU A 741 4.15 -26.25 30.21
CA LEU A 741 3.13 -25.47 29.52
C LEU A 741 2.09 -24.90 30.50
N LYS A 742 1.64 -25.71 31.48
CA LYS A 742 0.77 -25.23 32.56
C LYS A 742 1.45 -24.13 33.38
N LEU A 743 2.70 -24.31 33.82
CA LEU A 743 3.43 -23.28 34.58
C LEU A 743 3.51 -21.95 33.82
N CYS A 744 3.77 -21.98 32.50
CA CYS A 744 3.72 -20.78 31.67
C CYS A 744 2.33 -20.15 31.58
N THR A 745 1.26 -20.95 31.44
CA THR A 745 -0.12 -20.40 31.43
C THR A 745 -0.57 -19.90 32.80
N ASP A 746 -0.08 -20.48 33.89
CA ASP A 746 -0.34 -20.02 35.25
C ASP A 746 0.34 -18.65 35.48
N ILE A 747 1.58 -18.44 35.00
CA ILE A 747 2.25 -17.12 35.00
C ILE A 747 1.42 -16.07 34.23
N PHE A 748 0.97 -16.39 33.01
CA PHE A 748 0.14 -15.45 32.24
C PHE A 748 -1.22 -15.14 32.90
N LEU A 749 -1.80 -16.10 33.64
CA LEU A 749 -3.04 -15.90 34.38
C LEU A 749 -2.84 -14.98 35.59
N VAL A 750 -1.74 -15.17 36.34
CA VAL A 750 -1.38 -14.36 37.52
C VAL A 750 -1.02 -12.92 37.14
N ARG A 751 -0.34 -12.74 36.00
CA ARG A 751 -0.13 -11.41 35.39
C ARG A 751 -1.45 -10.73 35.00
N GLU A 752 -2.50 -11.50 34.68
CA GLU A 752 -3.83 -10.96 34.34
C GLU A 752 -4.71 -10.70 35.57
N THR A 753 -4.48 -11.35 36.71
CA THR A 753 -5.12 -11.01 37.99
C THR A 753 -4.44 -9.84 38.71
N GLY A 754 -3.15 -9.60 38.44
CA GLY A 754 -2.35 -8.57 39.09
C GLY A 754 -1.71 -9.03 40.42
N GLU A 755 -1.66 -10.33 40.67
CA GLU A 755 -1.05 -10.93 41.87
C GLU A 755 0.47 -11.05 41.71
N LEU A 756 1.15 -9.90 41.57
CA LEU A 756 2.54 -9.82 41.08
C LEU A 756 3.58 -10.58 41.94
N GLU A 757 3.36 -10.74 43.25
CA GLU A 757 4.23 -11.56 44.12
C GLU A 757 4.28 -13.03 43.64
N LEU A 758 3.14 -13.56 43.18
CA LEU A 758 3.03 -14.92 42.66
C LEU A 758 3.60 -15.04 41.22
N GLU A 759 3.67 -13.94 40.46
CA GLU A 759 4.39 -13.93 39.18
C GLU A 759 5.89 -14.20 39.40
N GLU A 760 6.50 -13.55 40.39
CA GLU A 760 7.92 -13.74 40.72
C GLU A 760 8.21 -15.17 41.22
N ASP A 761 7.39 -15.70 42.12
CA ASP A 761 7.52 -17.07 42.63
C ASP A 761 7.43 -18.13 41.51
N LEU A 762 6.44 -17.98 40.60
CA LEU A 762 6.27 -18.90 39.47
C LEU A 762 7.38 -18.73 38.42
N TYR A 763 7.87 -17.51 38.19
CA TYR A 763 9.01 -17.25 37.32
C TYR A 763 10.33 -17.81 37.88
N ALA A 764 10.63 -17.59 39.16
CA ALA A 764 11.80 -18.16 39.83
C ALA A 764 11.82 -19.69 39.76
N LYS A 765 10.64 -20.31 39.91
CA LYS A 765 10.42 -21.76 39.74
C LYS A 765 10.64 -22.24 38.31
N LEU A 766 10.24 -21.46 37.30
CA LEU A 766 10.51 -21.74 35.89
C LEU A 766 12.00 -21.63 35.55
N ILE A 767 12.70 -20.60 36.04
CA ILE A 767 14.14 -20.44 35.87
C ILE A 767 14.92 -21.54 36.58
N PHE A 768 14.52 -21.95 37.79
CA PHE A 768 15.12 -23.09 38.49
C PHE A 768 15.00 -24.40 37.70
N LEU A 769 13.87 -24.61 37.01
CA LEU A 769 13.65 -25.75 36.13
C LEU A 769 14.60 -25.73 34.92
N TYR A 770 14.73 -24.59 34.24
CA TYR A 770 15.63 -24.47 33.08
C TYR A 770 17.12 -24.47 33.46
N ARG A 771 17.46 -24.16 34.71
CA ARG A 771 18.83 -24.22 35.24
C ARG A 771 19.30 -25.65 35.59
N SER A 772 18.43 -26.65 35.66
CA SER A 772 18.80 -28.02 36.02
C SER A 772 18.18 -29.07 35.08
N PRO A 773 18.95 -29.63 34.13
CA PRO A 773 18.46 -30.69 33.24
C PRO A 773 17.92 -31.92 33.98
N GLU A 774 18.46 -32.23 35.17
CA GLU A 774 17.95 -33.32 35.99
C GLU A 774 16.52 -33.10 36.49
N THR A 775 16.19 -31.89 36.96
CA THR A 775 14.82 -31.58 37.39
C THR A 775 13.90 -31.54 36.18
N MET A 776 14.37 -31.04 35.03
CA MET A 776 13.63 -31.06 33.77
C MET A 776 13.25 -32.48 33.34
N ILE A 777 14.19 -33.44 33.38
CA ILE A 777 13.91 -34.85 33.08
C ILE A 777 12.94 -35.46 34.10
N LYS A 778 13.13 -35.21 35.40
CA LYS A 778 12.24 -35.69 36.48
C LYS A 778 10.80 -35.14 36.33
N TRP A 779 10.65 -33.92 35.82
CA TRP A 779 9.37 -33.21 35.74
C TRP A 779 8.63 -33.46 34.41
N THR A 780 9.35 -33.62 33.29
CA THR A 780 8.79 -33.95 31.96
C THR A 780 8.54 -35.44 31.73
N ARG A 781 8.96 -36.31 32.66
CA ARG A 781 8.68 -37.76 32.62
C ARG A 781 7.19 -38.02 32.44
N GLU A 782 6.88 -38.83 31.42
CA GLU A 782 5.53 -39.27 31.09
C GLU A 782 4.88 -40.04 32.25
N LYS A 783 3.60 -39.77 32.52
CA LYS A 783 2.80 -40.51 33.49
C LYS A 783 2.20 -41.74 32.80
N THR A 784 2.92 -42.85 32.88
CA THR A 784 2.41 -44.21 32.67
C THR A 784 1.54 -44.63 33.85
#